data_AF-A0A292Q3Q5-F1
#
_entry.id   AF-A0A292Q3Q5-F1
#
_cell.length_a   1.000
_cell.length_b   1.000
_cell.length_c   1.000
_cell.angle_alpha   90.00
_cell.angle_beta   90.00
_cell.angle_gamma   90.00
#
_symmetry.space_group_name_H-M   'P 1'
#
loop_
_entity.id
_entity.type
_entity.pdbx_description
1 polymer ?
#
loop_
_entity_poly.entity_id
_entity_poly.type
_entity_poly.pdbx_seq_one_letter_code
_entity_poly.pdbx_strand_id
1 'polypeptide(L)'
;MLKINGERLWASLMAMAEIGATARGGSCRLALSAEDKAGRELFSHWCTTAGLTLSVDAIGNLFARRAGTDKDAAPVMIGSHLDTQPEGGRFDGVYGVLAGLEVIRSLDDQGIQTRKPLEIAVWTNEEGARFTPAMLGSAVFTGTLALDKALATVDAAGVSVAEALRVTGYNGSRPLGGAVDAYFEAHIEQGPILEDNAKSIGVVTGGQAIRWLDVRVEGMAAHAGTTPMPLRKDALYGAAQMIQALETLAADFAPEGLTTVGELSIAKSSRNTIPGLLSFTVDLRHHRDSEIDAMERQVRQQVQAIAEQRGLTVTVTPHWISPATPFDAECVACVQTSVDALGYSQQRIVSGAGHDAIHLARYCPTAMIFIPCVGGLSHNEAEDVLPEDVRQGTDVLLNAVLKRAGQAHYYSRGQMRTPQEVPERARNLLLAAQTLGFDIQQPQDHGLDPLLAVHGAPYLAFLQEAHQRWKEVPEDWGDEVMSNIFVREPNALRGILAQAARYLADGSCPIGELTWRSAYWSAQSAVSAAKDILEGAPAAYALCRPPGHHARFDAAGGFCYINNAAVAAQALREGFQRVAVLDTDMHHGQGIQEIFYDRDDVLYVSIHGDPTNFYPGVAGFAEERGSAAGEGFNLNLPMPHGASEAVFFEKLQLALAAVKDFSADVLVLSLGFDIYELDPQSKVAVTREGFARLGESIRGLGLPCVVVQEGGYHLETLDSNARAFFSGPQAWV
;
A
#
# COMPACT_ATOMS: atom_id res chain seq x y z
N MET A 1 1.76 1.52 14.47
CA MET A 1 2.26 0.53 13.51
C MET A 1 1.16 -0.47 13.24
N LEU A 2 0.97 -0.84 11.99
CA LEU A 2 -0.04 -1.84 11.61
C LEU A 2 0.51 -3.24 11.83
N LYS A 3 -0.39 -4.22 12.03
CA LYS A 3 -0.04 -5.64 12.11
C LYS A 3 -0.90 -6.42 11.11
N ILE A 4 -0.34 -7.50 10.59
CA ILE A 4 -1.03 -8.40 9.65
C ILE A 4 -1.84 -9.47 10.37
N ASN A 5 -2.66 -10.22 9.61
CA ASN A 5 -3.30 -11.43 10.11
C ASN A 5 -2.34 -12.63 9.96
N GLY A 6 -1.62 -12.94 11.04
CA GLY A 6 -0.59 -13.99 11.04
C GLY A 6 -1.14 -15.39 10.79
N GLU A 7 -2.34 -15.69 11.28
CA GLU A 7 -2.99 -16.99 11.08
C GLU A 7 -3.37 -17.21 9.61
N ARG A 8 -3.88 -16.16 8.94
CA ARG A 8 -4.22 -16.21 7.51
C ARG A 8 -2.97 -16.41 6.65
N LEU A 9 -1.89 -15.70 6.96
CA LEU A 9 -0.60 -15.88 6.27
C LEU A 9 -0.08 -17.30 6.46
N TRP A 10 -0.04 -17.80 7.70
CA TRP A 10 0.43 -19.15 7.99
C TRP A 10 -0.39 -20.21 7.26
N ALA A 11 -1.72 -20.07 7.26
CA ALA A 11 -2.60 -20.97 6.51
C ALA A 11 -2.31 -20.96 5.01
N SER A 12 -2.02 -19.79 4.43
CA SER A 12 -1.65 -19.69 3.00
C SER A 12 -0.30 -20.34 2.68
N LEU A 13 0.69 -20.22 3.57
CA LEU A 13 1.99 -20.90 3.44
C LEU A 13 1.82 -22.41 3.48
N MET A 14 1.05 -22.92 4.44
CA MET A 14 0.81 -24.37 4.56
C MET A 14 0.02 -24.92 3.37
N ALA A 15 -0.97 -24.18 2.87
CA ALA A 15 -1.70 -24.57 1.67
C ALA A 15 -0.82 -24.58 0.42
N MET A 16 0.10 -23.61 0.27
CA MET A 16 1.06 -23.61 -0.83
C MET A 16 2.06 -24.77 -0.72
N ALA A 17 2.49 -25.12 0.49
CA ALA A 17 3.41 -26.22 0.74
C ALA A 17 2.85 -27.60 0.36
N GLU A 18 1.52 -27.78 0.27
CA GLU A 18 0.90 -29.01 -0.24
C GLU A 18 1.21 -29.25 -1.73
N ILE A 19 1.51 -28.19 -2.48
CA ILE A 19 1.84 -28.27 -3.91
C ILE A 19 3.33 -28.59 -4.07
N GLY A 20 3.62 -29.80 -4.54
CA GLY A 20 4.98 -30.32 -4.65
C GLY A 20 5.52 -30.88 -3.32
N ALA A 21 4.65 -31.20 -2.36
CA ALA A 21 5.05 -31.76 -1.07
C ALA A 21 5.90 -33.03 -1.24
N THR A 22 7.01 -33.10 -0.52
CA THR A 22 7.90 -34.26 -0.51
C THR A 22 7.67 -35.16 0.70
N ALA A 23 8.19 -36.39 0.66
CA ALA A 23 8.00 -37.35 1.74
C ALA A 23 8.64 -36.93 3.08
N ARG A 24 9.65 -36.05 3.06
CA ARG A 24 10.32 -35.55 4.29
C ARG A 24 9.76 -34.21 4.78
N GLY A 25 8.68 -33.70 4.16
CA GLY A 25 8.00 -32.48 4.60
C GLY A 25 8.49 -31.18 3.94
N GLY A 26 9.30 -31.28 2.89
CA GLY A 26 9.75 -30.16 2.06
C GLY A 26 8.87 -29.95 0.83
N SER A 27 9.42 -29.24 -0.17
CA SER A 27 8.74 -28.91 -1.43
C SER A 27 9.66 -29.08 -2.64
N CYS A 28 9.20 -29.85 -3.62
CA CYS A 28 9.82 -30.06 -4.92
C CYS A 28 8.90 -29.44 -5.99
N ARG A 29 9.05 -28.15 -6.21
CA ARG A 29 8.25 -27.35 -7.15
C ARG A 29 9.20 -26.63 -8.11
N LEU A 30 9.87 -27.41 -8.97
CA LEU A 30 10.83 -26.88 -9.93
C LEU A 30 10.16 -25.89 -10.90
N ALA A 31 10.90 -24.86 -11.29
CA ALA A 31 10.40 -23.82 -12.18
C ALA A 31 9.74 -24.38 -13.45
N LEU A 32 8.56 -23.84 -13.79
CA LEU A 32 7.78 -24.20 -14.96
C LEU A 32 7.41 -25.69 -15.04
N SER A 33 7.39 -26.39 -13.92
CA SER A 33 6.80 -27.74 -13.82
C SER A 33 5.27 -27.65 -13.69
N ALA A 34 4.61 -28.81 -13.62
CA ALA A 34 3.17 -28.86 -13.36
C ALA A 34 2.84 -28.33 -11.95
N GLU A 35 3.73 -28.58 -10.98
CA GLU A 35 3.62 -28.12 -9.61
C GLU A 35 3.81 -26.60 -9.51
N ASP A 36 4.81 -26.02 -10.20
CA ASP A 36 4.99 -24.55 -10.23
C ASP A 36 3.77 -23.87 -10.86
N LYS A 37 3.26 -24.43 -11.97
CA LYS A 37 2.00 -23.98 -12.57
C LYS A 37 0.85 -24.00 -11.55
N ALA A 38 0.67 -25.10 -10.81
CA ALA A 38 -0.39 -25.22 -9.82
C ALA A 38 -0.24 -24.20 -8.68
N GLY A 39 1.00 -23.95 -8.22
CA GLY A 39 1.29 -22.92 -7.21
C GLY A 39 0.95 -21.51 -7.70
N ARG A 40 1.35 -21.17 -8.93
CA ARG A 40 1.02 -19.88 -9.55
C ARG A 40 -0.49 -19.71 -9.79
N GLU A 41 -1.21 -20.78 -10.14
CA GLU A 41 -2.66 -20.78 -10.27
C GLU A 41 -3.37 -20.56 -8.92
N LEU A 42 -2.92 -21.22 -7.86
CA LEU A 42 -3.44 -21.01 -6.50
C LEU A 42 -3.22 -19.56 -6.04
N PHE A 43 -2.01 -19.03 -6.21
CA PHE A 43 -1.70 -17.64 -5.90
C PHE A 43 -2.56 -16.66 -6.73
N SER A 44 -2.72 -16.92 -8.03
CA SER A 44 -3.56 -16.11 -8.92
C SER A 44 -5.02 -16.09 -8.47
N HIS A 45 -5.56 -17.23 -8.04
CA HIS A 45 -6.90 -17.32 -7.51
C HIS A 45 -7.09 -16.46 -6.25
N TRP A 46 -6.13 -16.52 -5.32
CA TRP A 46 -6.15 -15.69 -4.12
C TRP A 46 -6.04 -14.20 -4.43
N CYS A 47 -5.19 -13.81 -5.37
CA CYS A 47 -5.05 -12.42 -5.83
C CYS A 47 -6.34 -11.90 -6.46
N THR A 48 -6.97 -12.68 -7.33
CA THR A 48 -8.24 -12.30 -7.97
C THR A 48 -9.35 -12.14 -6.93
N THR A 49 -9.40 -13.03 -5.94
CA THR A 49 -10.36 -12.95 -4.82
C THR A 49 -10.14 -11.70 -3.95
N ALA A 50 -8.89 -11.26 -3.83
CA ALA A 50 -8.53 -10.00 -3.18
C ALA A 50 -8.67 -8.76 -4.10
N GLY A 51 -9.26 -8.90 -5.29
CA GLY A 51 -9.51 -7.77 -6.20
C GLY A 51 -8.28 -7.27 -6.96
N LEU A 52 -7.19 -8.04 -7.01
CA LEU A 52 -5.97 -7.66 -7.72
C LEU A 52 -6.06 -7.93 -9.22
N THR A 53 -5.42 -7.05 -10.00
CA THR A 53 -5.29 -7.23 -11.45
C THR A 53 -4.03 -8.03 -11.76
N LEU A 54 -4.17 -9.14 -12.47
CA LEU A 54 -3.07 -10.02 -12.84
C LEU A 54 -2.51 -9.70 -14.23
N SER A 55 -1.20 -9.85 -14.39
CA SER A 55 -0.52 -9.77 -15.69
C SER A 55 0.73 -10.66 -15.69
N VAL A 56 1.12 -11.15 -16.87
CA VAL A 56 2.30 -12.02 -17.04
C VAL A 56 3.15 -11.49 -18.18
N ASP A 57 4.47 -11.43 -18.00
CA ASP A 57 5.40 -10.99 -19.03
C ASP A 57 5.92 -12.15 -19.92
N ALA A 58 6.76 -11.82 -20.89
CA ALA A 58 7.25 -12.78 -21.89
C ALA A 58 8.18 -13.87 -21.33
N ILE A 59 8.75 -13.69 -20.13
CA ILE A 59 9.56 -14.71 -19.43
C ILE A 59 8.78 -15.41 -18.31
N GLY A 60 7.48 -15.11 -18.20
CA GLY A 60 6.57 -15.74 -17.27
C GLY A 60 6.56 -15.18 -15.85
N ASN A 61 7.20 -14.03 -15.61
CA ASN A 61 7.04 -13.35 -14.34
C ASN A 61 5.56 -12.98 -14.18
N LEU A 62 4.98 -13.32 -13.03
CA LEU A 62 3.58 -13.07 -12.71
C LEU A 62 3.49 -11.85 -11.80
N PHE A 63 2.61 -10.91 -12.15
CA PHE A 63 2.41 -9.68 -11.39
C PHE A 63 0.96 -9.57 -10.92
N ALA A 64 0.76 -9.23 -9.64
CA ALA A 64 -0.54 -8.94 -9.06
C ALA A 64 -0.59 -7.51 -8.53
N ARG A 65 -1.38 -6.65 -9.20
CA ARG A 65 -1.41 -5.21 -8.94
C ARG A 65 -2.64 -4.78 -8.14
N ARG A 66 -2.41 -4.02 -7.07
CA ARG A 66 -3.40 -3.23 -6.32
C ARG A 66 -3.29 -1.77 -6.77
N ALA A 67 -4.41 -1.18 -7.18
CA ALA A 67 -4.43 0.22 -7.61
C ALA A 67 -4.12 1.17 -6.44
N GLY A 68 -3.35 2.21 -6.71
CA GLY A 68 -3.20 3.39 -5.84
C GLY A 68 -4.18 4.48 -6.23
N THR A 69 -4.24 5.56 -5.45
CA THR A 69 -5.03 6.75 -5.80
C THR A 69 -4.42 7.51 -6.98
N ASP A 70 -3.09 7.49 -7.12
CA ASP A 70 -2.35 7.97 -8.27
C ASP A 70 -2.05 6.78 -9.20
N LYS A 71 -2.72 6.73 -10.35
CA LYS A 71 -2.63 5.60 -11.29
C LYS A 71 -1.34 5.63 -12.12
N ASP A 72 -0.76 6.80 -12.29
CA ASP A 72 0.42 7.03 -13.13
C ASP A 72 1.73 6.92 -12.32
N ALA A 73 1.63 6.95 -10.98
CA ALA A 73 2.76 6.68 -10.11
C ALA A 73 3.36 5.28 -10.35
N ALA A 74 4.69 5.23 -10.34
CA ALA A 74 5.43 3.97 -10.34
C ALA A 74 5.06 3.15 -9.08
N PRO A 75 4.84 1.83 -9.22
CA PRO A 75 4.41 0.99 -8.11
C PRO A 75 5.54 0.79 -7.10
N VAL A 76 5.16 0.63 -5.83
CA VAL A 76 6.00 -0.05 -4.85
C VAL A 76 5.79 -1.54 -5.04
N MET A 77 6.85 -2.22 -5.47
CA MET A 77 6.81 -3.63 -5.78
C MET A 77 7.24 -4.45 -4.56
N ILE A 78 6.58 -5.60 -4.38
CA ILE A 78 6.90 -6.61 -3.38
C ILE A 78 7.16 -7.89 -4.15
N GLY A 79 8.09 -8.73 -3.74
CA GLY A 79 8.24 -9.99 -4.44
C GLY A 79 8.93 -11.07 -3.66
N SER A 80 9.03 -12.19 -4.39
CA SER A 80 10.13 -13.15 -4.39
C SER A 80 9.79 -14.20 -5.48
N HIS A 81 10.05 -15.49 -5.26
CA HIS A 81 9.77 -16.59 -6.17
C HIS A 81 8.83 -17.65 -5.56
N LEU A 82 8.25 -18.50 -6.43
CA LEU A 82 7.46 -19.66 -6.01
C LEU A 82 8.11 -20.99 -6.39
N ASP A 83 9.09 -21.02 -7.29
CA ASP A 83 9.83 -22.23 -7.58
C ASP A 83 10.82 -22.58 -6.46
N THR A 84 11.15 -23.86 -6.32
CA THR A 84 12.03 -24.37 -5.27
C THR A 84 13.13 -25.26 -5.83
N GLN A 85 14.18 -25.49 -5.04
CA GLN A 85 15.13 -26.59 -5.25
C GLN A 85 14.45 -27.98 -5.28
N PRO A 86 15.11 -29.02 -5.85
CA PRO A 86 14.58 -30.40 -5.85
C PRO A 86 14.31 -30.96 -4.45
N GLU A 87 15.16 -30.61 -3.47
CA GLU A 87 15.01 -30.95 -2.04
C GLU A 87 14.73 -29.66 -1.23
N GLY A 88 13.92 -28.76 -1.79
CA GLY A 88 13.64 -27.44 -1.22
C GLY A 88 12.80 -27.47 0.06
N GLY A 89 12.86 -26.36 0.79
CA GLY A 89 12.02 -26.09 1.94
C GLY A 89 10.62 -25.62 1.59
N ARG A 90 9.84 -25.26 2.61
CA ARG A 90 8.47 -24.74 2.45
C ARG A 90 8.42 -23.21 2.34
N PHE A 91 9.50 -22.51 2.68
CA PHE A 91 9.47 -21.07 2.95
C PHE A 91 10.38 -20.25 2.04
N ASP A 92 11.48 -20.85 1.56
CA ASP A 92 12.36 -20.26 0.55
C ASP A 92 11.60 -19.70 -0.66
N GLY A 93 11.75 -18.40 -0.93
CA GLY A 93 10.97 -17.59 -1.86
C GLY A 93 9.49 -17.41 -1.52
N VAL A 94 8.77 -18.51 -1.28
CA VAL A 94 7.31 -18.57 -1.09
C VAL A 94 6.85 -17.62 0.00
N TYR A 95 7.63 -17.51 1.08
CA TYR A 95 7.36 -16.57 2.16
C TYR A 95 7.21 -15.14 1.64
N GLY A 96 8.13 -14.63 0.82
CA GLY A 96 8.10 -13.26 0.31
C GLY A 96 6.88 -12.97 -0.56
N VAL A 97 6.52 -13.92 -1.42
CA VAL A 97 5.33 -13.81 -2.28
C VAL A 97 4.04 -13.76 -1.46
N LEU A 98 3.87 -14.66 -0.50
CA LEU A 98 2.65 -14.72 0.31
C LEU A 98 2.60 -13.63 1.38
N ALA A 99 3.76 -13.16 1.88
CA ALA A 99 3.87 -11.97 2.70
C ALA A 99 3.35 -10.74 1.94
N GLY A 100 3.72 -10.57 0.66
CA GLY A 100 3.20 -9.48 -0.17
C GLY A 100 1.68 -9.52 -0.34
N LEU A 101 1.10 -10.72 -0.50
CA LEU A 101 -0.35 -10.89 -0.57
C LEU A 101 -1.03 -10.54 0.77
N GLU A 102 -0.43 -10.94 1.89
CA GLU A 102 -0.97 -10.62 3.22
C GLU A 102 -0.87 -9.12 3.54
N VAL A 103 0.20 -8.43 3.10
CA VAL A 103 0.32 -6.97 3.19
C VAL A 103 -0.89 -6.31 2.54
N ILE A 104 -1.21 -6.70 1.30
CA ILE A 104 -2.37 -6.18 0.57
C ILE A 104 -3.67 -6.46 1.32
N ARG A 105 -3.92 -7.71 1.72
CA ARG A 105 -5.15 -8.09 2.42
C ARG A 105 -5.32 -7.33 3.73
N SER A 106 -4.23 -7.12 4.47
CA SER A 106 -4.25 -6.37 5.72
C SER A 106 -4.52 -4.88 5.51
N LEU A 107 -4.07 -4.28 4.41
CA LEU A 107 -4.43 -2.91 4.04
C LEU A 107 -5.91 -2.80 3.69
N ASP A 108 -6.45 -3.79 2.97
CA ASP A 108 -7.86 -3.83 2.58
C ASP A 108 -8.78 -4.06 3.78
N ASP A 109 -8.43 -4.98 4.69
CA ASP A 109 -9.16 -5.21 5.96
C ASP A 109 -9.27 -3.93 6.80
N GLN A 110 -8.29 -3.03 6.67
CA GLN A 110 -8.22 -1.76 7.39
C GLN A 110 -8.73 -0.56 6.58
N GLY A 111 -9.22 -0.77 5.34
CA GLY A 111 -9.73 0.29 4.47
C GLY A 111 -8.66 1.32 4.04
N ILE A 112 -7.37 0.96 4.03
CA ILE A 112 -6.28 1.88 3.75
C ILE A 112 -6.00 1.98 2.25
N GLN A 113 -6.17 3.17 1.68
CA GLN A 113 -5.73 3.46 0.31
C GLN A 113 -4.30 4.02 0.30
N THR A 114 -3.49 3.56 -0.66
CA THR A 114 -2.13 4.05 -0.88
C THR A 114 -2.12 5.04 -2.03
N ARG A 115 -1.22 6.03 -1.98
CA ARG A 115 -1.03 6.94 -3.11
C ARG A 115 -0.50 6.16 -4.31
N LYS A 116 0.65 5.51 -4.14
CA LYS A 116 1.25 4.68 -5.20
C LYS A 116 0.56 3.33 -5.29
N PRO A 117 0.47 2.73 -6.48
CA PRO A 117 0.05 1.35 -6.66
C PRO A 117 1.00 0.38 -5.95
N LEU A 118 0.48 -0.75 -5.50
CA LEU A 118 1.30 -1.86 -4.99
C LEU A 118 1.28 -2.99 -6.01
N GLU A 119 2.39 -3.67 -6.21
CA GLU A 119 2.46 -4.79 -7.16
C GLU A 119 3.29 -5.94 -6.57
N ILE A 120 2.71 -7.13 -6.50
CA ILE A 120 3.46 -8.33 -6.13
C ILE A 120 4.05 -8.93 -7.40
N ALA A 121 5.34 -9.22 -7.41
CA ALA A 121 6.03 -9.94 -8.47
C ALA A 121 6.41 -11.36 -7.99
N VAL A 122 6.08 -12.35 -8.82
CA VAL A 122 6.56 -13.72 -8.70
C VAL A 122 7.55 -13.96 -9.84
N TRP A 123 8.83 -13.96 -9.49
CA TRP A 123 9.90 -14.13 -10.47
C TRP A 123 9.99 -15.59 -10.93
N THR A 124 10.38 -15.78 -12.19
CA THR A 124 10.50 -17.11 -12.80
C THR A 124 11.89 -17.67 -12.63
N ASN A 125 11.98 -18.91 -12.11
CA ASN A 125 13.23 -19.67 -12.08
C ASN A 125 14.32 -18.91 -11.33
N GLU A 126 14.00 -18.52 -10.10
CA GLU A 126 14.98 -17.89 -9.21
C GLU A 126 16.04 -18.90 -8.80
N GLU A 127 15.63 -20.11 -8.44
CA GLU A 127 16.53 -21.12 -7.87
C GLU A 127 17.59 -21.62 -8.87
N GLY A 128 17.32 -21.45 -10.16
CA GLY A 128 18.17 -21.95 -11.25
C GLY A 128 18.29 -23.47 -11.30
N ALA A 129 17.48 -24.20 -10.51
CA ALA A 129 17.59 -25.63 -10.30
C ALA A 129 17.29 -26.44 -11.57
N ARG A 130 16.27 -26.01 -12.32
CA ARG A 130 15.89 -26.66 -13.59
C ARG A 130 16.57 -26.02 -14.79
N PHE A 131 16.61 -24.70 -14.84
CA PHE A 131 17.23 -23.92 -15.92
C PHE A 131 18.30 -23.02 -15.33
N THR A 132 19.54 -23.08 -15.83
CA THR A 132 20.62 -22.22 -15.35
C THR A 132 20.78 -20.98 -16.25
N PRO A 133 21.08 -19.79 -15.70
CA PRO A 133 21.42 -19.51 -14.30
C PRO A 133 20.19 -19.26 -13.40
N ALA A 134 20.45 -19.11 -12.09
CA ALA A 134 19.52 -18.58 -11.09
C ALA A 134 19.09 -17.13 -11.38
N MET A 135 18.04 -16.67 -10.70
CA MET A 135 17.40 -15.35 -10.79
C MET A 135 17.01 -14.97 -12.24
N LEU A 136 16.60 -15.98 -13.03
CA LEU A 136 16.46 -15.84 -14.48
C LEU A 136 15.38 -14.80 -14.87
N GLY A 137 14.23 -14.85 -14.20
CA GLY A 137 13.10 -13.97 -14.46
C GLY A 137 13.41 -12.49 -14.17
N SER A 138 14.02 -12.19 -13.02
CA SER A 138 14.41 -10.83 -12.65
C SER A 138 15.60 -10.32 -13.47
N ALA A 139 16.54 -11.19 -13.86
CA ALA A 139 17.62 -10.83 -14.79
C ALA A 139 17.09 -10.38 -16.15
N VAL A 140 16.04 -11.03 -16.68
CA VAL A 140 15.39 -10.61 -17.93
C VAL A 140 14.58 -9.32 -17.73
N PHE A 141 13.84 -9.19 -16.62
CA PHE A 141 13.06 -7.99 -16.31
C PHE A 141 13.93 -6.74 -16.22
N THR A 142 15.11 -6.85 -15.60
CA THR A 142 16.07 -5.74 -15.43
C THR A 142 16.98 -5.53 -16.64
N GLY A 143 16.90 -6.39 -17.66
CA GLY A 143 17.73 -6.34 -18.86
C GLY A 143 19.16 -6.86 -18.69
N THR A 144 19.48 -7.49 -17.56
CA THR A 144 20.79 -8.14 -17.32
C THR A 144 20.98 -9.39 -18.19
N LEU A 145 19.89 -10.09 -18.51
CA LEU A 145 19.87 -11.23 -19.43
C LEU A 145 18.91 -10.96 -20.59
N ALA A 146 19.36 -11.18 -21.82
CA ALA A 146 18.51 -11.01 -22.99
C ALA A 146 17.40 -12.08 -23.04
N LEU A 147 16.17 -11.66 -23.36
CA LEU A 147 14.99 -12.53 -23.37
C LEU A 147 15.17 -13.76 -24.28
N ASP A 148 15.70 -13.55 -25.50
CA ASP A 148 15.93 -14.62 -26.48
C ASP A 148 16.91 -15.68 -25.96
N LYS A 149 17.96 -15.25 -25.27
CA LYS A 149 18.93 -16.14 -24.61
C LYS A 149 18.27 -16.93 -23.47
N ALA A 150 17.49 -16.27 -22.62
CA ALA A 150 16.80 -16.93 -21.50
C ALA A 150 15.78 -17.96 -21.99
N LEU A 151 14.99 -17.61 -23.01
CA LEU A 151 14.00 -18.49 -23.64
C LEU A 151 14.65 -19.73 -24.29
N ALA A 152 15.88 -19.61 -24.79
CA ALA A 152 16.63 -20.69 -25.40
C ALA A 152 17.36 -21.62 -24.41
N THR A 153 17.43 -21.26 -23.12
CA THR A 153 18.00 -22.12 -22.08
C THR A 153 17.22 -23.43 -22.01
N VAL A 154 17.93 -24.55 -21.92
CA VAL A 154 17.36 -25.90 -21.85
C VAL A 154 17.66 -26.57 -20.52
N ASP A 155 16.72 -27.38 -20.04
CA ASP A 155 16.93 -28.26 -18.89
C ASP A 155 17.73 -29.52 -19.28
N ALA A 156 18.02 -30.37 -18.29
CA ALA A 156 18.75 -31.62 -18.49
C ALA A 156 18.06 -32.63 -19.44
N ALA A 157 16.74 -32.47 -19.67
CA ALA A 157 15.97 -33.28 -20.60
C ALA A 157 15.88 -32.66 -22.01
N GLY A 158 16.47 -31.48 -22.22
CA GLY A 158 16.46 -30.76 -23.48
C GLY A 158 15.20 -29.93 -23.73
N VAL A 159 14.32 -29.75 -22.74
CA VAL A 159 13.15 -28.86 -22.84
C VAL A 159 13.63 -27.43 -22.67
N SER A 160 13.22 -26.52 -23.55
CA SER A 160 13.57 -25.09 -23.42
C SER A 160 12.64 -24.34 -22.47
N VAL A 161 13.11 -23.21 -21.90
CA VAL A 161 12.26 -22.29 -21.12
C VAL A 161 11.06 -21.84 -21.95
N ALA A 162 11.26 -21.50 -23.23
CA ALA A 162 10.17 -21.13 -24.14
C ALA A 162 9.10 -22.21 -24.27
N GLU A 163 9.52 -23.46 -24.40
CA GLU A 163 8.60 -24.60 -24.48
C GLU A 163 7.86 -24.81 -23.16
N ALA A 164 8.57 -24.75 -22.04
CA ALA A 164 7.97 -24.91 -20.71
C ALA A 164 6.92 -23.83 -20.42
N LEU A 165 7.22 -22.54 -20.72
CA LEU A 165 6.27 -21.43 -20.60
C LEU A 165 5.02 -21.63 -21.46
N ARG A 166 5.17 -22.12 -22.70
CA ARG A 166 4.04 -22.42 -23.59
C ARG A 166 3.17 -23.56 -23.05
N VAL A 167 3.79 -24.58 -22.45
CA VAL A 167 3.08 -25.73 -21.87
C VAL A 167 2.33 -25.33 -20.59
N THR A 168 2.95 -24.52 -19.73
CA THR A 168 2.31 -24.05 -18.50
C THR A 168 1.24 -22.99 -18.76
N GLY A 169 1.38 -22.23 -19.86
CA GLY A 169 0.50 -21.12 -20.22
C GLY A 169 0.96 -19.76 -19.68
N TYR A 170 2.20 -19.67 -19.18
CA TYR A 170 2.79 -18.46 -18.62
C TYR A 170 3.66 -17.68 -19.63
N ASN A 171 3.54 -17.94 -20.93
CA ASN A 171 4.16 -17.11 -21.98
C ASN A 171 3.33 -15.82 -22.21
N GLY A 172 3.41 -14.90 -21.25
CA GLY A 172 2.62 -13.67 -21.22
C GLY A 172 3.03 -12.62 -22.26
N SER A 173 2.30 -11.49 -22.22
CA SER A 173 2.48 -10.38 -23.18
C SER A 173 2.68 -9.02 -22.52
N ARG A 174 2.74 -8.95 -21.18
CA ARG A 174 3.13 -7.73 -20.47
C ARG A 174 4.53 -7.30 -20.96
N PRO A 175 4.75 -6.01 -21.26
CA PRO A 175 6.08 -5.50 -21.57
C PRO A 175 7.08 -5.81 -20.45
N LEU A 176 8.31 -6.18 -20.83
CA LEU A 176 9.41 -6.37 -19.87
C LEU A 176 9.83 -5.03 -19.26
N GLY A 177 10.22 -5.07 -17.98
CA GLY A 177 10.65 -3.89 -17.23
C GLY A 177 9.49 -2.93 -16.92
N GLY A 178 9.77 -1.63 -16.99
CA GLY A 178 8.84 -0.56 -16.62
C GLY A 178 9.30 0.21 -15.38
N ALA A 179 8.65 1.34 -15.10
CA ALA A 179 8.98 2.14 -13.91
C ALA A 179 8.62 1.37 -12.63
N VAL A 180 9.53 1.37 -11.66
CA VAL A 180 9.34 0.81 -10.31
C VAL A 180 9.85 1.84 -9.32
N ASP A 181 9.03 2.23 -8.34
CA ASP A 181 9.38 3.25 -7.35
C ASP A 181 10.36 2.72 -6.30
N ALA A 182 10.09 1.51 -5.83
CA ALA A 182 10.95 0.74 -4.94
C ALA A 182 10.54 -0.74 -4.97
N TYR A 183 11.46 -1.63 -4.59
CA TYR A 183 11.23 -3.07 -4.43
C TYR A 183 11.57 -3.52 -2.99
N PHE A 184 10.66 -4.27 -2.37
CA PHE A 184 10.87 -4.88 -1.06
C PHE A 184 10.69 -6.40 -1.16
N GLU A 185 11.63 -7.15 -0.60
CA GLU A 185 11.55 -8.61 -0.57
C GLU A 185 11.75 -9.13 0.85
N ALA A 186 10.74 -9.85 1.34
CA ALA A 186 10.82 -10.57 2.61
C ALA A 186 11.28 -11.99 2.33
N HIS A 187 12.24 -12.48 3.11
CA HIS A 187 12.84 -13.78 2.87
C HIS A 187 13.29 -14.41 4.19
N ILE A 188 13.49 -15.73 4.19
CA ILE A 188 14.22 -16.38 5.28
C ILE A 188 15.71 -16.08 5.16
N GLU A 189 16.45 -16.09 6.26
CA GLU A 189 17.89 -15.80 6.25
C GLU A 189 18.71 -16.81 5.43
N GLN A 190 18.28 -18.08 5.43
CA GLN A 190 19.04 -19.22 4.90
C GLN A 190 20.40 -19.42 5.60
N GLY A 191 20.50 -18.92 6.83
CA GLY A 191 21.68 -18.95 7.66
C GLY A 191 21.31 -18.86 9.15
N PRO A 192 22.28 -19.07 10.05
CA PRO A 192 22.01 -19.18 11.47
C PRO A 192 22.13 -17.85 12.25
N ILE A 193 22.53 -16.74 11.62
CA ILE A 193 22.99 -15.53 12.32
C ILE A 193 21.87 -14.88 13.14
N LEU A 194 20.64 -14.82 12.62
CA LEU A 194 19.49 -14.27 13.33
C LEU A 194 19.07 -15.17 14.49
N GLU A 195 19.01 -16.48 14.27
CA GLU A 195 18.66 -17.47 15.32
C GLU A 195 19.70 -17.47 16.45
N ASP A 196 20.99 -17.61 16.11
CA ASP A 196 22.11 -17.66 17.06
C ASP A 196 22.23 -16.37 17.89
N ASN A 197 21.89 -15.21 17.29
CA ASN A 197 21.89 -13.91 17.97
C ASN A 197 20.55 -13.54 18.61
N ALA A 198 19.56 -14.44 18.60
CA ALA A 198 18.20 -14.24 19.11
C ALA A 198 17.55 -12.95 18.58
N LYS A 199 17.67 -12.70 17.27
CA LYS A 199 17.06 -11.57 16.55
C LYS A 199 15.94 -12.08 15.68
N SER A 200 14.76 -11.48 15.75
CA SER A 200 13.63 -11.89 14.93
C SER A 200 13.62 -11.26 13.54
N ILE A 201 14.33 -10.12 13.35
CA ILE A 201 14.37 -9.40 12.08
C ILE A 201 15.80 -9.10 11.65
N GLY A 202 16.14 -9.46 10.42
CA GLY A 202 17.32 -8.96 9.72
C GLY A 202 16.98 -7.74 8.87
N VAL A 203 17.56 -6.60 9.21
CA VAL A 203 17.53 -5.39 8.36
C VAL A 203 18.62 -5.55 7.31
N VAL A 204 18.27 -6.09 6.15
CA VAL A 204 19.26 -6.46 5.12
C VAL A 204 19.79 -5.21 4.44
N THR A 205 21.11 -5.12 4.33
CA THR A 205 21.81 -3.92 3.85
C THR A 205 22.38 -4.06 2.44
N GLY A 206 22.31 -5.26 1.87
CA GLY A 206 22.78 -5.60 0.53
C GLY A 206 23.08 -7.10 0.41
N GLY A 207 23.55 -7.51 -0.77
CA GLY A 207 24.11 -8.84 -1.00
C GLY A 207 25.64 -8.83 -1.03
N GLN A 208 26.27 -9.91 -0.56
CA GLN A 208 27.72 -10.03 -0.56
C GLN A 208 28.31 -10.23 -1.97
N ALA A 209 29.57 -9.86 -2.14
CA ALA A 209 30.33 -10.18 -3.34
C ALA A 209 30.64 -11.67 -3.40
N ILE A 210 30.71 -12.22 -4.62
CA ILE A 210 31.09 -13.59 -4.91
C ILE A 210 32.21 -13.61 -5.97
N ARG A 211 33.22 -14.44 -5.75
CA ARG A 211 34.26 -14.77 -6.74
C ARG A 211 34.41 -16.28 -6.80
N TRP A 212 33.99 -16.87 -7.91
CA TRP A 212 34.27 -18.27 -8.20
C TRP A 212 35.49 -18.38 -9.09
N LEU A 213 36.44 -19.21 -8.70
CA LEU A 213 37.69 -19.43 -9.40
C LEU A 213 37.84 -20.91 -9.75
N ASP A 214 38.25 -21.19 -10.98
CA ASP A 214 38.68 -22.50 -11.42
C ASP A 214 40.20 -22.61 -11.25
N VAL A 215 40.66 -23.58 -10.47
CA VAL A 215 42.09 -23.83 -10.24
C VAL A 215 42.50 -25.13 -10.91
N ARG A 216 43.48 -25.03 -11.81
CA ARG A 216 44.06 -26.16 -12.53
C ARG A 216 45.51 -26.36 -12.10
N VAL A 217 45.84 -27.55 -11.61
CA VAL A 217 47.19 -27.92 -11.12
C VAL A 217 47.78 -29.00 -12.02
N GLU A 218 48.92 -28.69 -12.64
CA GLU A 218 49.65 -29.57 -13.55
C GLU A 218 50.97 -30.03 -12.92
N GLY A 219 51.15 -31.34 -12.91
CA GLY A 219 52.35 -32.04 -12.45
C GLY A 219 52.87 -32.97 -13.53
N MET A 220 53.30 -34.17 -13.14
CA MET A 220 53.79 -35.18 -14.07
C MET A 220 53.28 -36.56 -13.67
N ALA A 221 52.49 -37.16 -14.55
CA ALA A 221 52.02 -38.53 -14.35
C ALA A 221 53.18 -39.52 -14.45
N ALA A 222 53.31 -40.41 -13.47
CA ALA A 222 54.37 -41.41 -13.42
C ALA A 222 53.94 -42.63 -12.59
N HIS A 223 54.63 -43.76 -12.74
CA HIS A 223 54.27 -45.00 -12.06
C HIS A 223 54.55 -44.90 -10.55
N ALA A 224 53.55 -45.23 -9.72
CA ALA A 224 53.61 -45.00 -8.27
C ALA A 224 54.65 -45.86 -7.55
N GLY A 225 54.98 -47.05 -8.08
CA GLY A 225 55.95 -47.97 -7.46
C GLY A 225 57.41 -47.72 -7.85
N THR A 226 57.66 -47.07 -8.99
CA THR A 226 59.02 -46.96 -9.56
C THR A 226 59.55 -45.53 -9.59
N THR A 227 58.73 -44.53 -9.27
CA THR A 227 59.15 -43.13 -9.21
C THR A 227 59.50 -42.76 -7.76
N PRO A 228 60.79 -42.51 -7.43
CA PRO A 228 61.21 -42.08 -6.10
C PRO A 228 60.54 -40.78 -5.67
N MET A 229 60.24 -40.64 -4.38
CA MET A 229 59.53 -39.47 -3.82
C MET A 229 60.15 -38.11 -4.21
N PRO A 230 61.49 -37.90 -4.18
CA PRO A 230 62.07 -36.60 -4.53
C PRO A 230 61.91 -36.17 -6.00
N LEU A 231 61.56 -37.12 -6.89
CA LEU A 231 61.41 -36.86 -8.33
C LEU A 231 59.95 -36.61 -8.73
N ARG A 232 59.01 -36.72 -7.80
CA ARG A 232 57.58 -36.60 -8.10
C ARG A 232 57.17 -35.15 -8.26
N LYS A 233 56.37 -34.90 -9.30
CA LYS A 233 55.58 -33.68 -9.48
C LYS A 233 54.11 -34.05 -9.31
N ASP A 234 53.72 -34.35 -8.07
CA ASP A 234 52.41 -34.89 -7.75
C ASP A 234 51.37 -33.76 -7.62
N ALA A 235 50.45 -33.69 -8.59
CA ALA A 235 49.43 -32.64 -8.61
C ALA A 235 48.43 -32.76 -7.45
N LEU A 236 48.17 -33.98 -6.94
CA LEU A 236 47.25 -34.20 -5.84
C LEU A 236 47.84 -33.73 -4.50
N TYR A 237 49.10 -34.04 -4.23
CA TYR A 237 49.75 -33.50 -3.03
C TYR A 237 49.99 -31.99 -3.09
N GLY A 238 50.18 -31.44 -4.29
CA GLY A 238 50.17 -29.99 -4.51
C GLY A 238 48.83 -29.37 -4.16
N ALA A 239 47.76 -29.86 -4.76
CA ALA A 239 46.40 -29.37 -4.53
C ALA A 239 45.97 -29.53 -3.07
N ALA A 240 46.28 -30.64 -2.40
CA ALA A 240 45.96 -30.84 -1.00
C ALA A 240 46.61 -29.77 -0.10
N GLN A 241 47.87 -29.40 -0.35
CA GLN A 241 48.53 -28.32 0.37
C GLN A 241 47.93 -26.95 0.03
N MET A 242 47.55 -26.72 -1.23
CA MET A 242 46.85 -25.49 -1.64
C MET A 242 45.51 -25.35 -0.91
N ILE A 243 44.68 -26.39 -0.89
CA ILE A 243 43.36 -26.38 -0.23
C ILE A 243 43.50 -26.09 1.27
N GLN A 244 44.48 -26.69 1.95
CA GLN A 244 44.74 -26.41 3.36
C GLN A 244 45.20 -24.96 3.61
N ALA A 245 45.99 -24.39 2.69
CA ALA A 245 46.40 -22.99 2.78
C ALA A 245 45.21 -22.04 2.58
N LEU A 246 44.30 -22.36 1.64
CA LEU A 246 43.08 -21.59 1.40
C LEU A 246 42.12 -21.61 2.60
N GLU A 247 42.00 -22.73 3.31
CA GLU A 247 41.24 -22.78 4.58
C GLU A 247 41.85 -21.84 5.63
N THR A 248 43.18 -21.83 5.74
CA THR A 248 43.90 -20.95 6.68
C THR A 248 43.73 -19.48 6.31
N LEU A 249 43.71 -19.15 5.01
CA LEU A 249 43.50 -17.81 4.48
C LEU A 249 42.17 -17.19 4.95
N ALA A 250 41.13 -18.01 5.15
CA ALA A 250 39.82 -17.55 5.61
C ALA A 250 39.90 -16.73 6.90
N ALA A 251 40.80 -17.13 7.81
CA ALA A 251 40.94 -16.52 9.13
C ALA A 251 41.39 -15.05 9.06
N ASP A 252 42.16 -14.66 8.02
CA ASP A 252 42.65 -13.30 7.84
C ASP A 252 41.55 -12.32 7.41
N PHE A 253 40.43 -12.85 6.91
CA PHE A 253 39.27 -12.09 6.45
C PHE A 253 38.04 -12.30 7.34
N ALA A 254 38.17 -13.02 8.45
CA ALA A 254 37.08 -13.26 9.38
C ALA A 254 36.60 -11.96 10.07
N PRO A 255 35.31 -11.85 10.45
CA PRO A 255 34.27 -12.87 10.30
C PRO A 255 33.52 -12.83 8.94
N GLU A 256 33.79 -11.84 8.08
CA GLU A 256 32.99 -11.58 6.87
C GLU A 256 33.46 -12.38 5.64
N GLY A 257 34.74 -12.74 5.61
CA GLY A 257 35.35 -13.47 4.51
C GLY A 257 35.07 -14.97 4.58
N LEU A 258 34.48 -15.50 3.52
CA LEU A 258 34.21 -16.93 3.37
C LEU A 258 35.02 -17.49 2.21
N THR A 259 35.53 -18.71 2.38
CA THR A 259 36.23 -19.47 1.34
C THR A 259 35.78 -20.91 1.37
N THR A 260 35.55 -21.50 0.20
CA THR A 260 35.11 -22.89 0.09
C THR A 260 35.70 -23.55 -1.15
N VAL A 261 36.20 -24.78 -0.99
CA VAL A 261 36.54 -25.66 -2.10
C VAL A 261 35.44 -26.70 -2.23
N GLY A 262 34.51 -26.46 -3.16
CA GLY A 262 33.30 -27.28 -3.31
C GLY A 262 33.48 -28.48 -4.23
N GLU A 263 34.40 -28.40 -5.20
CA GLU A 263 34.60 -29.44 -6.21
C GLU A 263 36.08 -29.79 -6.39
N LEU A 264 36.38 -31.08 -6.61
CA LEU A 264 37.72 -31.57 -6.91
C LEU A 264 37.67 -32.76 -7.89
N SER A 265 38.48 -32.71 -8.95
CA SER A 265 38.53 -33.74 -9.99
C SER A 265 39.96 -34.09 -10.42
N ILE A 266 40.23 -35.38 -10.63
CA ILE A 266 41.50 -35.89 -11.18
C ILE A 266 41.23 -36.40 -12.59
N ALA A 267 41.80 -35.73 -13.60
CA ALA A 267 41.46 -35.96 -15.01
C ALA A 267 41.67 -37.40 -15.50
N LYS A 268 42.68 -38.10 -14.96
CA LYS A 268 42.99 -39.51 -15.28
C LYS A 268 43.31 -40.28 -13.99
N SER A 269 42.31 -40.51 -13.16
CA SER A 269 42.49 -41.17 -11.87
C SER A 269 42.91 -42.64 -12.03
N SER A 270 44.01 -43.02 -11.38
CA SER A 270 44.44 -44.42 -11.26
C SER A 270 45.26 -44.62 -9.99
N ARG A 271 44.92 -45.66 -9.22
CA ARG A 271 45.51 -45.91 -7.89
C ARG A 271 47.03 -46.15 -7.90
N ASN A 272 47.59 -46.58 -9.03
CA ASN A 272 49.01 -46.90 -9.17
C ASN A 272 49.79 -45.88 -10.01
N THR A 273 49.21 -44.70 -10.25
CA THR A 273 49.81 -43.62 -11.04
C THR A 273 49.79 -42.33 -10.23
N ILE A 274 50.91 -41.62 -10.20
CA ILE A 274 51.02 -40.27 -9.63
C ILE A 274 50.12 -39.33 -10.46
N PRO A 275 49.20 -38.55 -9.84
CA PRO A 275 48.34 -37.63 -10.57
C PRO A 275 49.16 -36.52 -11.25
N GLY A 276 49.02 -36.41 -12.57
CA GLY A 276 49.68 -35.36 -13.37
C GLY A 276 48.82 -34.13 -13.64
N LEU A 277 47.51 -34.21 -13.38
CA LEU A 277 46.57 -33.11 -13.62
C LEU A 277 45.38 -33.23 -12.67
N LEU A 278 45.05 -32.13 -12.01
CA LEU A 278 43.93 -31.99 -11.09
C LEU A 278 43.27 -30.63 -11.28
N SER A 279 41.95 -30.57 -11.16
CA SER A 279 41.19 -29.31 -11.11
C SER A 279 40.35 -29.25 -9.83
N PHE A 280 40.23 -28.08 -9.23
CA PHE A 280 39.33 -27.82 -8.10
C PHE A 280 38.77 -26.40 -8.20
N THR A 281 37.66 -26.12 -7.52
CA THR A 281 37.02 -24.79 -7.49
C THR A 281 37.31 -24.06 -6.20
N VAL A 282 37.28 -22.72 -6.22
CA VAL A 282 37.35 -21.87 -5.02
C VAL A 282 36.19 -20.87 -5.09
N ASP A 283 35.31 -20.90 -4.10
CA ASP A 283 34.25 -19.90 -3.86
C ASP A 283 34.75 -18.95 -2.77
N LEU A 284 34.93 -17.67 -3.12
CA LEU A 284 35.21 -16.60 -2.16
C LEU A 284 33.99 -15.71 -2.02
N ARG A 285 33.67 -15.29 -0.80
CA ARG A 285 32.62 -14.33 -0.53
C ARG A 285 33.04 -13.29 0.51
N HIS A 286 32.57 -12.06 0.33
CA HIS A 286 32.80 -10.97 1.28
C HIS A 286 31.79 -9.83 1.07
N HIS A 287 31.44 -9.09 2.12
CA HIS A 287 30.54 -7.93 2.05
C HIS A 287 31.09 -6.72 1.25
N ARG A 288 32.36 -6.74 0.83
CA ARG A 288 33.09 -5.58 0.31
C ARG A 288 33.96 -5.99 -0.88
N ASP A 289 33.80 -5.30 -2.00
CA ASP A 289 34.57 -5.59 -3.22
C ASP A 289 36.09 -5.44 -3.02
N SER A 290 36.53 -4.44 -2.24
CA SER A 290 37.96 -4.25 -1.98
C SER A 290 38.61 -5.44 -1.25
N GLU A 291 37.85 -6.09 -0.38
CA GLU A 291 38.32 -7.22 0.42
C GLU A 291 38.25 -8.52 -0.38
N ILE A 292 37.20 -8.75 -1.17
CA ILE A 292 37.15 -9.94 -2.04
C ILE A 292 38.25 -9.91 -3.11
N ASP A 293 38.58 -8.72 -3.63
CA ASP A 293 39.72 -8.55 -4.52
C ASP A 293 41.05 -8.83 -3.80
N ALA A 294 41.15 -8.51 -2.50
CA ALA A 294 42.31 -8.85 -1.68
C ALA A 294 42.40 -10.36 -1.42
N MET A 295 41.28 -11.02 -1.12
CA MET A 295 41.19 -12.47 -0.98
C MET A 295 41.67 -13.15 -2.26
N GLU A 296 41.14 -12.77 -3.44
CA GLU A 296 41.55 -13.36 -4.72
C GLU A 296 43.06 -13.19 -4.97
N ARG A 297 43.62 -12.00 -4.69
CA ARG A 297 45.07 -11.78 -4.81
C ARG A 297 45.87 -12.72 -3.90
N GLN A 298 45.45 -12.90 -2.66
CA GLN A 298 46.14 -13.79 -1.73
C GLN A 298 45.98 -15.28 -2.11
N VAL A 299 44.80 -15.70 -2.59
CA VAL A 299 44.60 -17.04 -3.17
C VAL A 299 45.61 -17.29 -4.28
N ARG A 300 45.68 -16.40 -5.27
CA ARG A 300 46.59 -16.51 -6.41
C ARG A 300 48.06 -16.59 -5.95
N GLN A 301 48.45 -15.77 -4.99
CA GLN A 301 49.81 -15.75 -4.45
C GLN A 301 50.15 -17.07 -3.73
N GLN A 302 49.28 -17.57 -2.86
CA GLN A 302 49.54 -18.79 -2.09
C GLN A 302 49.61 -20.04 -2.97
N VAL A 303 48.66 -20.21 -3.89
CA VAL A 303 48.66 -21.38 -4.78
C VAL A 303 49.87 -21.36 -5.72
N GLN A 304 50.29 -20.17 -6.18
CA GLN A 304 51.48 -20.01 -7.00
C GLN A 304 52.75 -20.37 -6.22
N ALA A 305 52.90 -19.89 -4.98
CA ALA A 305 54.07 -20.21 -4.14
C ALA A 305 54.19 -21.71 -3.86
N ILE A 306 53.07 -22.39 -3.59
CA ILE A 306 53.05 -23.85 -3.36
C ILE A 306 53.40 -24.61 -4.65
N ALA A 307 52.91 -24.15 -5.81
CA ALA A 307 53.25 -24.74 -7.10
C ALA A 307 54.75 -24.64 -7.37
N GLU A 308 55.37 -23.48 -7.13
CA GLU A 308 56.81 -23.26 -7.28
C GLU A 308 57.64 -24.15 -6.35
N GLN A 309 57.27 -24.22 -5.06
CA GLN A 309 57.95 -25.08 -4.08
C GLN A 309 57.94 -26.56 -4.49
N ARG A 310 56.89 -27.01 -5.18
CA ARG A 310 56.70 -28.42 -5.59
C ARG A 310 57.07 -28.72 -7.04
N GLY A 311 57.52 -27.71 -7.79
CA GLY A 311 57.84 -27.86 -9.22
C GLY A 311 56.63 -28.20 -10.10
N LEU A 312 55.44 -27.71 -9.71
CA LEU A 312 54.16 -27.82 -10.43
C LEU A 312 53.88 -26.56 -11.24
N THR A 313 52.90 -26.61 -12.13
CA THR A 313 52.31 -25.43 -12.79
C THR A 313 50.87 -25.28 -12.32
N VAL A 314 50.45 -24.06 -12.00
CA VAL A 314 49.06 -23.76 -11.59
C VAL A 314 48.48 -22.67 -12.48
N THR A 315 47.19 -22.78 -12.79
CA THR A 315 46.42 -21.73 -13.47
C THR A 315 45.16 -21.48 -12.67
N VAL A 316 44.85 -20.20 -12.44
CA VAL A 316 43.64 -19.78 -11.73
C VAL A 316 42.85 -18.85 -12.64
N THR A 317 41.64 -19.23 -13.01
CA THR A 317 40.77 -18.44 -13.90
C THR A 317 39.47 -18.09 -13.19
N PRO A 318 38.99 -16.83 -13.30
CA PRO A 318 37.68 -16.49 -12.76
C PRO A 318 36.60 -17.20 -13.59
N HIS A 319 35.74 -17.94 -12.90
CA HIS A 319 34.55 -18.57 -13.46
C HIS A 319 33.36 -17.60 -13.43
N TRP A 320 33.15 -16.97 -12.27
CA TRP A 320 32.07 -15.99 -12.06
C TRP A 320 32.50 -14.90 -11.09
N ILE A 321 32.05 -13.68 -11.38
CA ILE A 321 32.33 -12.46 -10.63
C ILE A 321 30.99 -11.76 -10.39
N SER A 322 30.58 -11.67 -9.12
CA SER A 322 29.44 -10.87 -8.70
C SER A 322 29.92 -9.84 -7.67
N PRO A 323 29.78 -8.52 -7.91
CA PRO A 323 30.19 -7.50 -6.95
C PRO A 323 29.18 -7.40 -5.78
N ALA A 324 29.66 -6.87 -4.65
CA ALA A 324 28.80 -6.53 -3.52
C ALA A 324 27.72 -5.54 -3.98
N THR A 325 26.46 -5.81 -3.63
CA THR A 325 25.33 -5.03 -4.12
C THR A 325 24.64 -4.37 -2.92
N PRO A 326 24.99 -3.12 -2.57
CA PRO A 326 24.34 -2.41 -1.48
C PRO A 326 22.88 -2.12 -1.82
N PHE A 327 22.02 -2.21 -0.82
CA PHE A 327 20.62 -1.81 -0.92
C PHE A 327 20.44 -0.31 -0.68
N ASP A 328 19.31 0.22 -1.15
CA ASP A 328 19.01 1.63 -1.10
C ASP A 328 18.84 2.12 0.35
N ALA A 329 19.51 3.22 0.69
CA ALA A 329 19.57 3.70 2.06
C ALA A 329 18.19 4.14 2.59
N GLU A 330 17.32 4.69 1.75
CA GLU A 330 15.97 5.10 2.16
C GLU A 330 15.06 3.89 2.38
N CYS A 331 15.12 2.89 1.50
CA CYS A 331 14.37 1.65 1.64
C CYS A 331 14.81 0.88 2.89
N VAL A 332 16.12 0.77 3.13
CA VAL A 332 16.67 0.19 4.36
C VAL A 332 16.22 0.99 5.59
N ALA A 333 16.17 2.32 5.51
CA ALA A 333 15.65 3.16 6.60
C ALA A 333 14.14 2.96 6.84
N CYS A 334 13.34 2.69 5.80
CA CYS A 334 11.94 2.30 5.94
C CYS A 334 11.81 0.99 6.74
N VAL A 335 12.62 -0.01 6.44
CA VAL A 335 12.66 -1.28 7.19
C VAL A 335 13.09 -1.04 8.63
N GLN A 336 14.20 -0.32 8.84
CA GLN A 336 14.75 0.00 10.15
C GLN A 336 13.73 0.73 11.03
N THR A 337 13.12 1.80 10.52
CA THR A 337 12.11 2.57 11.27
C THR A 337 10.91 1.70 11.62
N SER A 338 10.52 0.80 10.71
CA SER A 338 9.35 -0.05 10.91
C SER A 338 9.58 -1.07 12.03
N VAL A 339 10.74 -1.73 12.02
CA VAL A 339 11.09 -2.70 13.07
C VAL A 339 11.29 -2.01 14.43
N ASP A 340 11.91 -0.83 14.47
CA ASP A 340 12.10 -0.06 15.70
C ASP A 340 10.75 0.35 16.31
N ALA A 341 9.80 0.81 15.48
CA ALA A 341 8.48 1.22 15.94
C ALA A 341 7.56 0.05 16.32
N LEU A 342 7.80 -1.15 15.79
CA LEU A 342 7.13 -2.39 16.20
C LEU A 342 7.72 -2.98 17.48
N GLY A 343 8.96 -2.61 17.83
CA GLY A 343 9.65 -3.06 19.04
C GLY A 343 10.20 -4.49 18.93
N TYR A 344 10.48 -4.99 17.73
CA TYR A 344 11.04 -6.32 17.51
C TYR A 344 12.57 -6.34 17.61
N SER A 345 13.13 -7.48 18.00
CA SER A 345 14.59 -7.61 18.09
C SER A 345 15.17 -7.69 16.68
N GLN A 346 16.20 -6.88 16.42
CA GLN A 346 16.75 -6.75 15.08
C GLN A 346 18.27 -6.69 15.07
N GLN A 347 18.84 -6.99 13.91
CA GLN A 347 20.21 -6.63 13.56
C GLN A 347 20.33 -6.31 12.07
N ARG A 348 21.32 -5.49 11.72
CA ARG A 348 21.71 -5.30 10.32
C ARG A 348 22.44 -6.54 9.83
N ILE A 349 22.15 -6.97 8.61
CA ILE A 349 22.73 -8.17 8.01
C ILE A 349 23.02 -7.94 6.52
N VAL A 350 23.91 -8.74 5.93
CA VAL A 350 24.18 -8.80 4.49
C VAL A 350 23.70 -10.18 4.02
N SER A 351 22.96 -10.24 2.92
CA SER A 351 22.54 -11.54 2.39
C SER A 351 23.75 -12.33 1.90
N GLY A 352 23.81 -13.59 2.34
CA GLY A 352 24.81 -14.54 1.91
C GLY A 352 24.49 -15.24 0.58
N ALA A 353 23.23 -15.18 0.15
CA ALA A 353 22.67 -15.87 -1.00
C ALA A 353 22.34 -14.89 -2.15
N GLY A 354 22.08 -15.46 -3.34
CA GLY A 354 21.45 -14.72 -4.43
C GLY A 354 19.96 -14.57 -4.16
N HIS A 355 19.37 -13.46 -4.59
CA HIS A 355 17.93 -13.22 -4.62
C HIS A 355 17.63 -12.33 -5.82
N ASP A 356 16.39 -12.34 -6.29
CA ASP A 356 15.93 -11.41 -7.32
C ASP A 356 16.19 -9.94 -6.95
N ALA A 357 16.06 -9.59 -5.64
CA ALA A 357 16.43 -8.28 -5.10
C ALA A 357 17.83 -7.77 -5.53
N ILE A 358 18.79 -8.66 -5.79
CA ILE A 358 20.14 -8.28 -6.23
C ILE A 358 20.12 -7.67 -7.64
N HIS A 359 19.29 -8.21 -8.54
CA HIS A 359 19.07 -7.61 -9.85
C HIS A 359 18.26 -6.31 -9.72
N LEU A 360 17.21 -6.31 -8.90
CA LEU A 360 16.33 -5.16 -8.72
C LEU A 360 17.05 -3.96 -8.09
N ALA A 361 18.02 -4.17 -7.20
CA ALA A 361 18.81 -3.11 -6.58
C ALA A 361 19.63 -2.27 -7.58
N ARG A 362 19.92 -2.83 -8.77
CA ARG A 362 20.57 -2.10 -9.87
C ARG A 362 19.59 -1.39 -10.80
N TYR A 363 18.30 -1.70 -10.65
CA TYR A 363 17.22 -1.21 -11.49
C TYR A 363 16.37 -0.15 -10.79
N CYS A 364 16.12 -0.30 -9.48
CA CYS A 364 15.32 0.60 -8.66
C CYS A 364 15.75 0.55 -7.17
N PRO A 365 15.35 1.54 -6.35
CA PRO A 365 15.56 1.50 -4.91
C PRO A 365 15.04 0.19 -4.30
N THR A 366 15.87 -0.53 -3.56
CA THR A 366 15.55 -1.90 -3.11
C THR A 366 16.00 -2.11 -1.67
N ALA A 367 15.25 -2.88 -0.89
CA ALA A 367 15.67 -3.42 0.40
C ALA A 367 15.06 -4.81 0.66
N MET A 368 15.68 -5.58 1.55
CA MET A 368 15.14 -6.87 1.99
C MET A 368 14.91 -6.91 3.51
N ILE A 369 14.04 -7.83 3.92
CA ILE A 369 13.72 -8.13 5.31
C ILE A 369 13.94 -9.62 5.52
N PHE A 370 14.84 -9.98 6.43
CA PHE A 370 15.06 -11.38 6.78
C PHE A 370 14.33 -11.78 8.05
N ILE A 371 13.88 -13.03 8.09
CA ILE A 371 13.44 -13.74 9.30
C ILE A 371 14.37 -14.94 9.57
N PRO A 372 14.51 -15.38 10.84
CA PRO A 372 15.24 -16.61 11.16
C PRO A 372 14.66 -17.84 10.46
N CYS A 373 15.52 -18.84 10.27
CA CYS A 373 15.14 -20.20 9.93
C CYS A 373 15.79 -21.19 10.91
N VAL A 374 15.06 -22.24 11.28
CA VAL A 374 15.44 -23.17 12.35
C VAL A 374 16.73 -23.90 11.99
N GLY A 375 17.74 -23.79 12.86
CA GLY A 375 19.08 -24.35 12.66
C GLY A 375 19.87 -23.73 11.51
N GLY A 376 19.41 -22.60 10.96
CA GLY A 376 20.00 -21.98 9.77
C GLY A 376 19.92 -22.84 8.51
N LEU A 377 19.03 -23.84 8.44
CA LEU A 377 18.89 -24.72 7.29
C LEU A 377 18.08 -24.05 6.17
N SER A 378 18.55 -24.22 4.93
CA SER A 378 17.79 -23.97 3.71
C SER A 378 18.27 -24.91 2.59
N HIS A 379 17.56 -24.95 1.46
CA HIS A 379 17.74 -25.95 0.40
C HIS A 379 17.73 -27.38 0.93
N ASN A 380 16.90 -27.60 1.96
CA ASN A 380 16.74 -28.86 2.65
C ASN A 380 15.26 -29.02 3.02
N GLU A 381 14.72 -30.23 2.83
CA GLU A 381 13.31 -30.52 3.14
C GLU A 381 12.94 -30.29 4.62
N ALA A 382 13.93 -30.24 5.52
CA ALA A 382 13.75 -29.92 6.94
C ALA A 382 13.79 -28.41 7.26
N GLU A 383 13.92 -27.53 6.27
CA GLU A 383 13.79 -26.08 6.45
C GLU A 383 12.47 -25.74 7.15
N ASP A 384 12.57 -24.95 8.22
CA ASP A 384 11.42 -24.53 9.00
C ASP A 384 11.60 -23.12 9.56
N VAL A 385 10.48 -22.48 9.88
CA VAL A 385 10.42 -21.15 10.49
C VAL A 385 9.33 -21.14 11.55
N LEU A 386 9.43 -20.24 12.52
CA LEU A 386 8.36 -20.07 13.49
C LEU A 386 7.23 -19.20 12.90
N PRO A 387 5.94 -19.52 13.15
CA PRO A 387 4.82 -18.68 12.70
C PRO A 387 4.92 -17.23 13.17
N GLU A 388 5.48 -17.02 14.35
CA GLU A 388 5.69 -15.70 14.93
C GLU A 388 6.74 -14.88 14.16
N ASP A 389 7.83 -15.51 13.68
CA ASP A 389 8.86 -14.83 12.89
C ASP A 389 8.31 -14.42 11.52
N VAL A 390 7.56 -15.32 10.87
CA VAL A 390 6.80 -15.05 9.63
C VAL A 390 5.87 -13.84 9.80
N ARG A 391 5.13 -13.79 10.93
CA ARG A 391 4.24 -12.68 11.27
C ARG A 391 5.02 -11.38 11.45
N GLN A 392 6.09 -11.40 12.25
CA GLN A 392 6.90 -10.22 12.53
C GLN A 392 7.59 -9.66 11.28
N GLY A 393 8.17 -10.51 10.44
CA GLY A 393 8.78 -10.09 9.17
C GLY A 393 7.76 -9.43 8.24
N THR A 394 6.53 -9.96 8.22
CA THR A 394 5.45 -9.41 7.38
C THR A 394 4.87 -8.13 7.96
N ASP A 395 4.79 -7.98 9.28
CA ASP A 395 4.46 -6.70 9.94
C ASP A 395 5.46 -5.61 9.53
N VAL A 396 6.76 -5.93 9.51
CA VAL A 396 7.82 -5.00 9.08
C VAL A 396 7.65 -4.66 7.60
N LEU A 397 7.42 -5.66 6.74
CA LEU A 397 7.16 -5.46 5.31
C LEU A 397 5.96 -4.52 5.07
N LEU A 398 4.83 -4.77 5.73
CA LEU A 398 3.61 -3.96 5.63
C LEU A 398 3.92 -2.48 5.88
N ASN A 399 4.59 -2.18 6.99
CA ASN A 399 4.83 -0.80 7.38
C ASN A 399 5.91 -0.12 6.52
N ALA A 400 6.94 -0.85 6.08
CA ALA A 400 7.97 -0.34 5.18
C ALA A 400 7.38 0.02 3.79
N VAL A 401 6.58 -0.89 3.24
CA VAL A 401 5.86 -0.69 1.96
C VAL A 401 4.88 0.47 2.07
N LEU A 402 4.05 0.50 3.13
CA LEU A 402 3.06 1.56 3.33
C LEU A 402 3.71 2.95 3.44
N LYS A 403 4.83 3.05 4.16
CA LYS A 403 5.60 4.29 4.28
C LYS A 403 6.12 4.76 2.92
N ARG A 404 6.60 3.85 2.06
CA ARG A 404 7.10 4.20 0.72
C ARG A 404 5.99 4.51 -0.28
N ALA A 405 4.87 3.80 -0.18
CA ALA A 405 3.71 3.97 -1.07
C ALA A 405 2.92 5.25 -0.78
N GLY A 406 3.00 5.77 0.46
CA GLY A 406 2.35 6.99 0.90
C GLY A 406 0.85 6.81 1.14
N GLN A 407 0.29 7.62 2.05
CA GLN A 407 -1.15 7.74 2.26
C GLN A 407 -1.59 9.17 1.92
N ALA A 408 -2.84 9.34 1.47
CA ALA A 408 -3.44 10.67 1.39
C ALA A 408 -3.62 11.21 2.81
N HIS A 409 -3.07 12.40 3.07
CA HIS A 409 -3.13 13.02 4.39
C HIS A 409 -3.48 14.50 4.26
N TYR A 410 -4.22 15.03 5.24
CA TYR A 410 -4.49 16.45 5.37
C TYR A 410 -3.94 16.98 6.70
N TYR A 411 -3.57 18.26 6.76
CA TYR A 411 -2.99 18.86 7.96
C TYR A 411 -4.09 19.42 8.86
N SER A 412 -4.17 18.96 10.11
CA SER A 412 -5.13 19.46 11.10
C SER A 412 -4.62 19.32 12.53
N ARG A 413 -4.80 20.38 13.33
CA ARG A 413 -4.34 20.49 14.73
C ARG A 413 -2.86 20.15 14.90
N GLY A 414 -2.02 20.62 13.99
CA GLY A 414 -0.57 20.43 14.06
C GLY A 414 -0.06 19.09 13.52
N GLN A 415 -0.91 18.23 12.95
CA GLN A 415 -0.56 16.87 12.53
C GLN A 415 -1.14 16.52 11.15
N MET A 416 -0.45 15.66 10.40
CA MET A 416 -1.02 15.00 9.23
C MET A 416 -2.03 13.93 9.67
N ARG A 417 -3.20 13.90 9.04
CA ARG A 417 -4.31 12.99 9.37
C ARG A 417 -4.83 12.33 8.11
N THR A 418 -5.27 11.09 8.22
CA THR A 418 -6.00 10.40 7.15
C THR A 418 -7.41 11.00 7.03
N PRO A 419 -7.88 11.34 5.82
CA PRO A 419 -9.25 11.79 5.61
C PRO A 419 -10.26 10.76 6.10
N GLN A 420 -11.29 11.21 6.82
CA GLN A 420 -12.44 10.38 7.20
C GLN A 420 -13.52 10.37 6.11
N GLU A 421 -13.53 11.40 5.25
CA GLU A 421 -14.45 11.55 4.14
C GLU A 421 -14.01 10.72 2.91
N VAL A 422 -14.35 9.44 2.90
CA VAL A 422 -13.92 8.47 1.89
C VAL A 422 -15.04 8.05 0.93
N PRO A 423 -14.74 7.68 -0.34
CA PRO A 423 -15.76 7.27 -1.33
C PRO A 423 -16.68 6.12 -0.87
N GLU A 424 -16.20 5.24 0.00
CA GLU A 424 -16.92 4.10 0.55
C GLU A 424 -18.20 4.52 1.29
N ARG A 425 -18.25 5.73 1.88
CA ARG A 425 -19.45 6.28 2.54
C ARG A 425 -20.65 6.28 1.60
N ALA A 426 -20.47 6.83 0.39
CA ALA A 426 -21.53 6.93 -0.61
C ALA A 426 -22.00 5.55 -1.10
N ARG A 427 -21.09 4.58 -1.24
CA ARG A 427 -21.44 3.20 -1.63
C ARG A 427 -22.29 2.52 -0.56
N ASN A 428 -21.93 2.67 0.72
CA ASN A 428 -22.67 2.06 1.82
C ASN A 428 -24.06 2.67 1.98
N LEU A 429 -24.19 3.99 1.85
CA LEU A 429 -25.48 4.68 1.89
C LEU A 429 -26.37 4.33 0.70
N LEU A 430 -25.79 4.18 -0.50
CA LEU A 430 -26.53 3.71 -1.68
C LEU A 430 -27.10 2.30 -1.45
N LEU A 431 -26.32 1.40 -0.86
CA LEU A 431 -26.77 0.04 -0.52
C LEU A 431 -27.88 0.07 0.55
N ALA A 432 -27.75 0.94 1.55
CA ALA A 432 -28.79 1.16 2.56
C ALA A 432 -30.10 1.66 1.92
N ALA A 433 -30.02 2.64 1.02
CA ALA A 433 -31.18 3.18 0.32
C ALA A 433 -31.87 2.12 -0.55
N GLN A 434 -31.10 1.30 -1.30
CA GLN A 434 -31.64 0.20 -2.11
C GLN A 434 -32.44 -0.81 -1.28
N THR A 435 -31.89 -1.20 -0.14
CA THR A 435 -32.51 -2.20 0.74
C THR A 435 -33.69 -1.67 1.56
N LEU A 436 -33.79 -0.35 1.70
CA LEU A 436 -34.97 0.34 2.26
C LEU A 436 -36.09 0.52 1.21
N GLY A 437 -35.84 0.16 -0.05
CA GLY A 437 -36.83 0.23 -1.12
C GLY A 437 -37.05 1.62 -1.69
N PHE A 438 -36.09 2.54 -1.53
CA PHE A 438 -36.13 3.83 -2.23
C PHE A 438 -36.07 3.62 -3.75
N ASP A 439 -36.80 4.45 -4.49
CA ASP A 439 -36.59 4.57 -5.94
C ASP A 439 -35.30 5.34 -6.18
N ILE A 440 -34.25 4.62 -6.60
CA ILE A 440 -32.91 5.19 -6.76
C ILE A 440 -32.78 5.80 -8.15
N GLN A 441 -32.61 7.11 -8.19
CA GLN A 441 -32.42 7.85 -9.43
C GLN A 441 -31.03 8.46 -9.51
N GLN A 442 -30.48 8.49 -10.73
CA GLN A 442 -29.27 9.25 -11.00
C GLN A 442 -29.63 10.74 -11.13
N PRO A 443 -28.91 11.66 -10.47
CA PRO A 443 -29.21 13.08 -10.56
C PRO A 443 -29.05 13.58 -12.00
N GLN A 444 -29.91 14.52 -12.39
CA GLN A 444 -29.80 15.21 -13.68
C GLN A 444 -28.79 16.35 -13.58
N ASP A 445 -28.23 16.73 -14.73
CA ASP A 445 -27.35 17.90 -14.83
C ASP A 445 -28.18 19.17 -15.07
N HIS A 446 -28.38 19.95 -14.02
CA HIS A 446 -29.09 21.23 -14.02
C HIS A 446 -28.17 22.43 -14.28
N GLY A 447 -26.91 22.19 -14.65
CA GLY A 447 -25.94 23.24 -14.92
C GLY A 447 -25.47 23.99 -13.67
N LEU A 448 -24.82 25.14 -13.91
CA LEU A 448 -24.18 25.96 -12.85
C LEU A 448 -25.13 26.97 -12.19
N ASP A 449 -26.27 27.31 -12.80
CA ASP A 449 -27.15 28.37 -12.30
C ASP A 449 -27.62 28.14 -10.86
N PRO A 450 -28.03 26.92 -10.44
CA PRO A 450 -28.39 26.67 -9.03
C PRO A 450 -27.23 26.88 -8.06
N LEU A 451 -25.99 26.55 -8.48
CA LEU A 451 -24.79 26.72 -7.65
C LEU A 451 -24.40 28.21 -7.58
N LEU A 452 -24.51 28.95 -8.68
CA LEU A 452 -24.25 30.39 -8.76
C LEU A 452 -25.25 31.24 -7.96
N ALA A 453 -26.44 30.71 -7.70
CA ALA A 453 -27.41 31.34 -6.81
C ALA A 453 -26.98 31.32 -5.33
N VAL A 454 -25.99 30.49 -4.98
CA VAL A 454 -25.51 30.28 -3.60
C VAL A 454 -24.04 30.65 -3.43
N HIS A 455 -23.22 30.43 -4.45
CA HIS A 455 -21.77 30.61 -4.39
C HIS A 455 -21.28 31.67 -5.35
N GLY A 456 -20.21 32.37 -4.95
CA GLY A 456 -19.56 33.34 -5.81
C GLY A 456 -18.98 32.69 -7.07
N ALA A 457 -19.24 33.27 -8.25
CA ALA A 457 -18.71 32.76 -9.51
C ALA A 457 -17.18 32.56 -9.52
N PRO A 458 -16.35 33.46 -8.94
CA PRO A 458 -14.91 33.25 -8.87
C PRO A 458 -14.51 32.03 -8.01
N TYR A 459 -15.28 31.71 -6.98
CA TYR A 459 -15.03 30.56 -6.12
C TYR A 459 -15.34 29.24 -6.84
N LEU A 460 -16.46 29.16 -7.55
CA LEU A 460 -16.78 27.97 -8.35
C LEU A 460 -15.76 27.75 -9.47
N ALA A 461 -15.34 28.82 -10.16
CA ALA A 461 -14.29 28.75 -11.17
C ALA A 461 -12.95 28.27 -10.56
N PHE A 462 -12.61 28.74 -9.36
CA PHE A 462 -11.46 28.22 -8.62
C PHE A 462 -11.59 26.71 -8.37
N LEU A 463 -12.70 26.23 -7.80
CA LEU A 463 -12.88 24.78 -7.56
C LEU A 463 -12.76 23.95 -8.84
N GLN A 464 -13.29 24.46 -9.95
CA GLN A 464 -13.28 23.78 -11.24
C GLN A 464 -11.87 23.69 -11.86
N GLU A 465 -11.07 24.76 -11.73
CA GLU A 465 -9.81 24.92 -12.48
C GLU A 465 -8.55 24.77 -11.61
N ALA A 466 -8.68 24.79 -10.28
CA ALA A 466 -7.56 24.93 -9.36
C ALA A 466 -6.50 23.85 -9.55
N HIS A 467 -6.91 22.58 -9.60
CA HIS A 467 -5.98 21.47 -9.77
C HIS A 467 -5.22 21.57 -11.09
N GLN A 468 -5.92 21.82 -12.20
CA GLN A 468 -5.27 21.96 -13.51
C GLN A 468 -4.22 23.09 -13.47
N ARG A 469 -4.60 24.28 -12.98
CA ARG A 469 -3.72 25.44 -12.89
C ARG A 469 -2.57 25.26 -11.91
N TRP A 470 -2.75 24.41 -10.90
CA TRP A 470 -1.70 24.02 -9.96
C TRP A 470 -0.65 23.14 -10.64
N LYS A 471 -1.08 22.15 -11.44
CA LYS A 471 -0.18 21.26 -12.18
C LYS A 471 0.53 21.92 -13.37
N GLU A 472 0.04 23.06 -13.85
CA GLU A 472 0.70 23.87 -14.89
C GLU A 472 1.95 24.60 -14.38
N VAL A 473 2.14 24.71 -13.06
CA VAL A 473 3.33 25.33 -12.48
C VAL A 473 4.51 24.34 -12.57
N PRO A 474 5.63 24.70 -13.23
CA PRO A 474 6.75 23.78 -13.52
C PRO A 474 7.67 23.51 -12.31
N GLU A 475 7.22 23.82 -11.09
CA GLU A 475 7.95 23.60 -9.84
C GLU A 475 7.56 22.24 -9.22
N ASP A 476 8.37 21.75 -8.28
CA ASP A 476 8.12 20.50 -7.54
C ASP A 476 7.02 20.69 -6.48
N TRP A 477 5.77 20.89 -6.93
CA TRP A 477 4.61 21.06 -6.07
C TRP A 477 3.88 19.74 -5.84
N GLY A 478 3.23 19.64 -4.69
CA GLY A 478 2.39 18.49 -4.33
C GLY A 478 1.26 18.25 -5.33
N ASP A 479 0.62 17.09 -5.24
CA ASP A 479 -0.44 16.73 -6.18
C ASP A 479 -1.76 17.47 -5.93
N GLU A 480 -2.03 17.77 -4.66
CA GLU A 480 -3.26 18.44 -4.23
C GLU A 480 -3.03 19.94 -4.03
N VAL A 481 -4.00 20.76 -4.44
CA VAL A 481 -4.04 22.18 -4.09
C VAL A 481 -4.33 22.30 -2.60
N MET A 482 -3.30 22.64 -1.85
CA MET A 482 -3.39 22.91 -0.42
C MET A 482 -2.85 24.29 -0.12
N SER A 483 -3.55 25.04 0.72
CA SER A 483 -3.03 26.30 1.23
C SER A 483 -2.31 26.10 2.56
N ASN A 484 -1.14 26.73 2.70
CA ASN A 484 -0.47 26.94 4.00
C ASN A 484 -0.59 28.40 4.47
N ILE A 485 -1.29 29.25 3.71
CA ILE A 485 -1.56 30.65 3.99
C ILE A 485 -3.07 30.85 3.97
N PHE A 486 -3.66 31.37 5.03
CA PHE A 486 -5.12 31.55 5.12
C PHE A 486 -5.44 33.04 5.31
N VAL A 487 -5.36 33.79 4.21
CA VAL A 487 -5.62 35.25 4.20
C VAL A 487 -6.82 35.51 3.32
N ARG A 488 -7.98 35.61 3.96
CA ARG A 488 -9.24 35.91 3.29
C ARG A 488 -9.22 37.33 2.73
N GLU A 489 -8.99 38.34 3.58
CA GLU A 489 -8.94 39.74 3.18
C GLU A 489 -7.95 40.55 4.04
N PRO A 490 -7.24 41.56 3.48
CA PRO A 490 -7.15 41.85 2.05
C PRO A 490 -6.32 40.78 1.30
N ASN A 491 -6.78 40.36 0.11
CA ASN A 491 -6.09 39.39 -0.74
C ASN A 491 -6.19 39.82 -2.21
N ALA A 492 -5.04 39.90 -2.91
CA ALA A 492 -4.99 40.38 -4.30
C ALA A 492 -5.39 39.33 -5.36
N LEU A 493 -5.59 38.06 -4.94
CA LEU A 493 -6.02 36.93 -5.77
C LEU A 493 -5.11 36.64 -6.98
N ARG A 494 -3.85 37.05 -6.91
CA ARG A 494 -2.86 36.84 -7.99
C ARG A 494 -2.25 35.45 -7.90
N GLY A 495 -2.60 34.59 -8.86
CA GLY A 495 -2.07 33.24 -8.97
C GLY A 495 -2.79 32.23 -8.08
N ILE A 496 -2.48 30.95 -8.27
CA ILE A 496 -3.21 29.84 -7.64
C ILE A 496 -3.00 29.80 -6.11
N LEU A 497 -1.82 30.16 -5.61
CA LEU A 497 -1.56 30.22 -4.16
C LEU A 497 -2.40 31.29 -3.46
N ALA A 498 -2.55 32.48 -4.05
CA ALA A 498 -3.37 33.54 -3.49
C ALA A 498 -4.87 33.17 -3.51
N GLN A 499 -5.31 32.47 -4.55
CA GLN A 499 -6.67 31.94 -4.65
C GLN A 499 -6.91 30.83 -3.62
N ALA A 500 -5.99 29.86 -3.48
CA ALA A 500 -6.05 28.84 -2.44
C ALA A 500 -6.09 29.47 -1.03
N ALA A 501 -5.31 30.55 -0.81
CA ALA A 501 -5.31 31.28 0.45
C ALA A 501 -6.61 32.04 0.77
N ARG A 502 -7.42 32.34 -0.24
CA ARG A 502 -8.75 32.95 -0.08
C ARG A 502 -9.85 31.88 0.08
N TYR A 503 -9.82 30.89 -0.79
CA TYR A 503 -10.94 29.99 -1.08
C TYR A 503 -10.84 28.66 -0.33
N LEU A 504 -9.71 28.32 0.27
CA LEU A 504 -9.61 27.24 1.26
C LEU A 504 -9.61 27.87 2.65
N ALA A 505 -10.54 27.48 3.52
CA ALA A 505 -10.66 28.00 4.87
C ALA A 505 -9.67 27.33 5.85
N ASP A 506 -9.23 26.11 5.53
CA ASP A 506 -8.31 25.31 6.32
C ASP A 506 -7.63 24.22 5.45
N GLY A 507 -6.88 23.32 6.08
CA GLY A 507 -6.19 22.22 5.41
C GLY A 507 -7.04 20.98 5.13
N SER A 508 -8.33 20.95 5.48
CA SER A 508 -9.23 19.78 5.37
C SER A 508 -9.92 19.62 4.01
N CYS A 509 -9.77 20.59 3.11
CA CYS A 509 -10.32 20.55 1.75
C CYS A 509 -9.22 20.59 0.66
N PRO A 510 -8.30 19.60 0.60
CA PRO A 510 -7.33 19.51 -0.50
C PRO A 510 -8.04 19.31 -1.85
N ILE A 511 -7.73 20.12 -2.86
CA ILE A 511 -8.33 19.98 -4.20
C ILE A 511 -7.43 19.10 -5.07
N GLY A 512 -7.87 17.87 -5.34
CA GLY A 512 -7.27 16.97 -6.32
C GLY A 512 -8.03 16.98 -7.66
N GLU A 513 -7.56 16.17 -8.62
CA GLU A 513 -8.10 16.09 -9.98
C GLU A 513 -9.63 15.89 -10.05
N LEU A 514 -10.17 15.04 -9.17
CA LEU A 514 -11.59 14.64 -9.18
C LEU A 514 -12.47 15.42 -8.21
N THR A 515 -11.91 16.42 -7.49
CA THR A 515 -12.63 17.18 -6.47
C THR A 515 -13.81 17.92 -7.07
N TRP A 516 -13.62 18.68 -8.17
CA TRP A 516 -14.70 19.39 -8.84
C TRP A 516 -15.82 18.45 -9.28
N ARG A 517 -15.47 17.35 -9.97
CA ARG A 517 -16.45 16.38 -10.45
C ARG A 517 -17.31 15.85 -9.30
N SER A 518 -16.68 15.49 -8.18
CA SER A 518 -17.39 14.93 -7.03
C SER A 518 -18.27 15.98 -6.35
N ALA A 519 -17.74 17.18 -6.08
CA ALA A 519 -18.49 18.29 -5.47
C ALA A 519 -19.67 18.74 -6.35
N TYR A 520 -19.46 18.86 -7.66
CA TYR A 520 -20.49 19.22 -8.62
C TYR A 520 -21.65 18.23 -8.59
N TRP A 521 -21.37 16.93 -8.75
CA TRP A 521 -22.42 15.91 -8.77
C TRP A 521 -23.10 15.72 -7.41
N SER A 522 -22.39 15.98 -6.30
CA SER A 522 -23.01 16.07 -4.98
C SER A 522 -24.08 17.17 -4.93
N ALA A 523 -23.74 18.37 -5.43
CA ALA A 523 -24.68 19.47 -5.50
C ALA A 523 -25.84 19.18 -6.48
N GLN A 524 -25.59 18.52 -7.61
CA GLN A 524 -26.63 18.11 -8.56
C GLN A 524 -27.63 17.10 -7.94
N SER A 525 -27.18 16.24 -7.02
CA SER A 525 -28.08 15.39 -6.22
C SER A 525 -29.03 16.23 -5.36
N ALA A 526 -28.52 17.26 -4.70
CA ALA A 526 -29.33 18.16 -3.90
C ALA A 526 -30.31 19.00 -4.75
N VAL A 527 -29.89 19.46 -5.93
CA VAL A 527 -30.77 20.17 -6.89
C VAL A 527 -31.87 19.24 -7.40
N SER A 528 -31.52 18.01 -7.80
CA SER A 528 -32.52 17.05 -8.31
C SER A 528 -33.56 16.73 -7.23
N ALA A 529 -33.14 16.48 -6.00
CA ALA A 529 -34.05 16.27 -4.88
C ALA A 529 -34.96 17.49 -4.62
N ALA A 530 -34.44 18.72 -4.72
CA ALA A 530 -35.26 19.92 -4.61
C ALA A 530 -36.29 20.04 -5.75
N LYS A 531 -35.93 19.64 -6.98
CA LYS A 531 -36.87 19.64 -8.12
C LYS A 531 -37.97 18.60 -7.92
N ASP A 532 -37.66 17.41 -7.42
CA ASP A 532 -38.67 16.39 -7.11
C ASP A 532 -39.72 16.93 -6.12
N ILE A 533 -39.29 17.67 -5.09
CA ILE A 533 -40.20 18.32 -4.14
C ILE A 533 -41.05 19.42 -4.80
N LEU A 534 -40.46 20.24 -5.68
CA LEU A 534 -41.20 21.25 -6.45
C LEU A 534 -42.24 20.62 -7.39
N GLU A 535 -41.99 19.40 -7.86
CA GLU A 535 -42.91 18.61 -8.70
C GLU A 535 -43.96 17.86 -7.89
N GLY A 536 -43.89 17.91 -6.55
CA GLY A 536 -44.90 17.40 -5.63
C GLY A 536 -44.54 16.10 -4.93
N ALA A 537 -43.30 15.63 -5.01
CA ALA A 537 -42.83 14.54 -4.16
C ALA A 537 -42.91 14.96 -2.67
N PRO A 538 -43.34 14.07 -1.76
CA PRO A 538 -43.43 14.39 -0.34
C PRO A 538 -42.05 14.43 0.33
N ALA A 539 -41.11 13.60 -0.13
CA ALA A 539 -39.73 13.62 0.33
C ALA A 539 -38.77 13.15 -0.76
N ALA A 540 -37.52 13.64 -0.70
CA ALA A 540 -36.44 13.19 -1.57
C ALA A 540 -35.13 13.13 -0.77
N TYR A 541 -34.34 12.07 -0.94
CA TYR A 541 -33.07 11.88 -0.25
C TYR A 541 -31.89 12.05 -1.21
N ALA A 542 -31.15 13.14 -1.05
CA ALA A 542 -29.95 13.42 -1.80
C ALA A 542 -28.74 12.72 -1.16
N LEU A 543 -28.26 11.65 -1.82
CA LEU A 543 -27.03 10.93 -1.49
C LEU A 543 -25.79 11.77 -1.88
N CYS A 544 -25.52 12.81 -1.10
CA CYS A 544 -24.44 13.75 -1.31
C CYS A 544 -23.09 13.20 -0.79
N ARG A 545 -22.06 13.29 -1.63
CA ARG A 545 -20.64 13.10 -1.27
C ARG A 545 -19.76 13.87 -2.26
N PRO A 546 -18.91 14.81 -1.83
CA PRO A 546 -18.65 15.25 -0.45
C PRO A 546 -19.86 15.97 0.20
N PRO A 547 -19.86 16.10 1.55
CA PRO A 547 -20.81 16.95 2.28
C PRO A 547 -20.66 18.43 1.88
N GLY A 548 -21.58 19.28 2.34
CA GLY A 548 -21.70 20.67 1.93
C GLY A 548 -21.87 21.71 3.03
N HIS A 549 -22.40 21.37 4.20
CA HIS A 549 -22.89 22.40 5.16
C HIS A 549 -21.82 23.39 5.68
N HIS A 550 -20.53 23.05 5.60
CA HIS A 550 -19.41 23.92 5.96
C HIS A 550 -18.92 24.83 4.83
N ALA A 551 -19.31 24.56 3.59
CA ALA A 551 -18.92 25.36 2.43
C ALA A 551 -19.62 26.73 2.51
N ARG A 552 -18.81 27.78 2.61
CA ARG A 552 -19.25 29.18 2.67
C ARG A 552 -19.61 29.68 1.28
N PHE A 553 -20.14 30.91 1.19
CA PHE A 553 -20.41 31.58 -0.08
C PHE A 553 -19.22 31.52 -1.05
N ASP A 554 -18.00 31.69 -0.55
CA ASP A 554 -16.76 31.69 -1.33
C ASP A 554 -15.59 31.00 -0.59
N ALA A 555 -15.83 29.90 0.14
CA ALA A 555 -14.72 29.12 0.69
C ALA A 555 -15.10 27.67 1.04
N ALA A 556 -14.17 26.75 0.79
CA ALA A 556 -14.24 25.35 1.16
C ALA A 556 -13.63 25.13 2.55
N GLY A 557 -14.22 24.25 3.36
CA GLY A 557 -13.68 23.86 4.66
C GLY A 557 -14.47 22.69 5.25
N GLY A 558 -13.90 21.96 6.22
CA GLY A 558 -14.54 20.83 6.88
C GLY A 558 -14.99 19.74 5.90
N PHE A 559 -14.14 19.38 4.94
CA PHE A 559 -14.46 18.46 3.82
C PHE A 559 -15.54 18.94 2.84
N CYS A 560 -16.11 20.13 3.03
CA CYS A 560 -17.18 20.67 2.20
C CYS A 560 -16.65 21.66 1.15
N TYR A 561 -17.01 21.44 -0.11
CA TYR A 561 -16.61 22.29 -1.25
C TYR A 561 -17.79 23.10 -1.81
N ILE A 562 -18.97 22.51 -1.92
CA ILE A 562 -20.19 23.17 -2.40
C ILE A 562 -21.29 22.90 -1.38
N ASN A 563 -22.07 23.92 -1.03
CA ASN A 563 -23.07 23.83 0.02
C ASN A 563 -24.36 23.20 -0.51
N ASN A 564 -24.43 21.87 -0.48
CA ASN A 564 -25.54 21.09 -1.01
C ASN A 564 -26.90 21.50 -0.39
N ALA A 565 -26.97 21.64 0.93
CA ALA A 565 -28.19 22.03 1.63
C ALA A 565 -28.64 23.46 1.28
N ALA A 566 -27.71 24.41 1.18
CA ALA A 566 -28.04 25.78 0.77
C ALA A 566 -28.46 25.85 -0.70
N VAL A 567 -27.84 25.08 -1.59
CA VAL A 567 -28.26 24.94 -3.01
C VAL A 567 -29.67 24.39 -3.11
N ALA A 568 -30.01 23.34 -2.36
CA ALA A 568 -31.37 22.82 -2.31
C ALA A 568 -32.36 23.87 -1.77
N ALA A 569 -32.03 24.53 -0.65
CA ALA A 569 -32.89 25.55 -0.05
C ALA A 569 -33.15 26.72 -1.00
N GLN A 570 -32.10 27.19 -1.70
CA GLN A 570 -32.20 28.26 -2.68
C GLN A 570 -33.04 27.84 -3.90
N ALA A 571 -32.90 26.61 -4.40
CA ALA A 571 -33.73 26.10 -5.50
C ALA A 571 -35.21 26.02 -5.10
N LEU A 572 -35.53 25.60 -3.87
CA LEU A 572 -36.90 25.53 -3.35
C LEU A 572 -37.58 26.91 -3.26
N ARG A 573 -36.82 28.01 -3.18
CA ARG A 573 -37.38 29.38 -3.21
C ARG A 573 -38.12 29.70 -4.51
N GLU A 574 -37.95 28.92 -5.58
CA GLU A 574 -38.71 29.06 -6.83
C GLU A 574 -40.20 28.77 -6.66
N GLY A 575 -40.57 27.86 -5.73
CA GLY A 575 -41.96 27.41 -5.54
C GLY A 575 -42.53 27.63 -4.14
N PHE A 576 -41.67 27.77 -3.12
CA PHE A 576 -42.08 27.98 -1.73
C PHE A 576 -41.76 29.41 -1.30
N GLN A 577 -42.40 29.96 -0.24
CA GLN A 577 -42.13 31.32 0.26
C GLN A 577 -41.29 31.34 1.54
N ARG A 578 -41.34 30.27 2.32
CA ARG A 578 -40.61 30.10 3.58
C ARG A 578 -39.96 28.72 3.61
N VAL A 579 -38.64 28.69 3.45
CA VAL A 579 -37.86 27.44 3.46
C VAL A 579 -37.16 27.33 4.82
N ALA A 580 -37.31 26.22 5.52
CA ALA A 580 -36.52 25.96 6.72
C ALA A 580 -35.39 24.98 6.41
N VAL A 581 -34.18 25.29 6.87
CA VAL A 581 -33.05 24.36 6.89
C VAL A 581 -32.82 23.93 8.34
N LEU A 582 -33.05 22.65 8.63
CA LEU A 582 -32.75 22.04 9.91
C LEU A 582 -31.47 21.21 9.77
N ASP A 583 -30.47 21.53 10.57
CA ASP A 583 -29.17 20.88 10.57
C ASP A 583 -28.95 20.12 11.87
N THR A 584 -28.86 18.80 11.76
CA THR A 584 -28.64 17.89 12.89
C THR A 584 -27.28 17.23 12.85
N ASP A 585 -26.40 17.69 11.96
CA ASP A 585 -25.00 17.26 11.93
C ASP A 585 -24.29 17.64 13.23
N MET A 586 -23.34 16.81 13.66
CA MET A 586 -22.61 17.04 14.90
C MET A 586 -21.84 18.36 14.88
N HIS A 587 -21.37 18.77 13.71
CA HIS A 587 -20.67 20.03 13.51
C HIS A 587 -21.62 21.13 13.07
N HIS A 588 -21.35 22.36 13.50
CA HIS A 588 -22.15 23.51 13.06
C HIS A 588 -21.98 23.75 11.56
N GLY A 589 -23.07 23.86 10.80
CA GLY A 589 -23.07 24.21 9.39
C GLY A 589 -22.87 25.71 9.14
N GLN A 590 -21.71 26.27 9.53
CA GLN A 590 -21.41 27.70 9.40
C GLN A 590 -21.52 28.24 7.97
N GLY A 591 -21.38 27.37 6.96
CA GLY A 591 -21.55 27.75 5.57
C GLY A 591 -22.99 28.14 5.28
N ILE A 592 -23.95 27.33 5.74
CA ILE A 592 -25.40 27.60 5.57
C ILE A 592 -25.76 28.89 6.31
N GLN A 593 -25.30 29.02 7.57
CA GLN A 593 -25.50 30.23 8.37
C GLN A 593 -25.00 31.47 7.63
N GLU A 594 -23.77 31.47 7.10
CA GLU A 594 -23.18 32.62 6.40
C GLU A 594 -23.97 32.99 5.12
N ILE A 595 -24.42 31.99 4.36
CA ILE A 595 -25.14 32.19 3.09
C ILE A 595 -26.51 32.88 3.28
N PHE A 596 -27.22 32.55 4.36
CA PHE A 596 -28.56 33.08 4.62
C PHE A 596 -28.61 34.11 5.75
N TYR A 597 -27.46 34.55 6.27
CA TYR A 597 -27.38 35.30 7.53
C TYR A 597 -28.16 36.62 7.55
N ASP A 598 -28.32 37.26 6.40
CA ASP A 598 -29.01 38.53 6.24
C ASP A 598 -30.43 38.42 5.67
N ARG A 599 -30.94 37.18 5.51
CA ARG A 599 -32.20 36.85 4.84
C ARG A 599 -33.29 36.38 5.80
N ASP A 600 -34.52 36.79 5.55
CA ASP A 600 -35.73 36.43 6.30
C ASP A 600 -36.60 35.36 5.61
N ASP A 601 -36.23 34.97 4.40
CA ASP A 601 -36.97 34.01 3.58
C ASP A 601 -36.50 32.55 3.76
N VAL A 602 -35.39 32.36 4.47
CA VAL A 602 -34.84 31.07 4.88
C VAL A 602 -34.55 31.08 6.37
N LEU A 603 -35.14 30.14 7.12
CA LEU A 603 -34.80 29.90 8.52
C LEU A 603 -33.69 28.85 8.61
N TYR A 604 -32.57 29.15 9.24
CA TYR A 604 -31.55 28.13 9.59
C TYR A 604 -31.63 27.79 11.08
N VAL A 605 -31.73 26.50 11.38
CA VAL A 605 -31.69 25.96 12.74
C VAL A 605 -30.66 24.85 12.82
N SER A 606 -29.72 24.93 13.76
CA SER A 606 -28.65 23.94 13.90
C SER A 606 -28.55 23.40 15.32
N ILE A 607 -28.49 22.08 15.46
CA ILE A 607 -28.23 21.35 16.70
C ILE A 607 -26.87 20.67 16.56
N HIS A 608 -25.86 21.21 17.23
CA HIS A 608 -24.46 20.79 17.05
C HIS A 608 -23.71 20.79 18.40
N GLY A 609 -22.50 20.26 18.42
CA GLY A 609 -21.63 20.30 19.61
C GLY A 609 -21.05 21.69 19.81
N ASP A 610 -20.88 22.11 21.07
CA ASP A 610 -20.27 23.39 21.43
C ASP A 610 -19.01 23.65 20.58
N PRO A 611 -18.96 24.74 19.78
CA PRO A 611 -17.85 24.96 18.85
C PRO A 611 -16.54 25.32 19.55
N THR A 612 -16.49 25.46 20.87
CA THR A 612 -15.24 25.74 21.61
C THR A 612 -14.23 24.61 21.41
N ASN A 613 -13.13 24.90 20.70
CA ASN A 613 -12.11 23.91 20.28
C ASN A 613 -12.66 22.72 19.47
N PHE A 614 -13.83 22.89 18.86
CA PHE A 614 -14.50 21.92 18.01
C PHE A 614 -14.84 22.58 16.68
N TYR A 615 -14.74 21.85 15.57
CA TYR A 615 -14.90 22.48 14.26
C TYR A 615 -16.33 23.04 14.12
N PRO A 616 -16.52 24.29 13.62
CA PRO A 616 -15.53 25.16 12.96
C PRO A 616 -14.72 26.07 13.90
N GLY A 617 -15.08 26.17 15.18
CA GLY A 617 -14.33 26.94 16.19
C GLY A 617 -14.52 28.46 16.13
N VAL A 618 -15.25 28.96 15.14
CA VAL A 618 -15.37 30.39 14.83
C VAL A 618 -16.82 30.87 14.62
N ALA A 619 -17.78 29.96 14.68
CA ALA A 619 -19.22 30.22 14.51
C ALA A 619 -20.00 29.08 15.18
N GLY A 620 -21.31 29.25 15.34
CA GLY A 620 -22.21 28.30 16.01
C GLY A 620 -22.57 28.70 17.44
N PHE A 621 -22.27 29.93 17.83
CA PHE A 621 -22.58 30.39 19.18
C PHE A 621 -24.06 30.78 19.30
N ALA A 622 -24.64 30.61 20.48
CA ALA A 622 -26.09 30.74 20.71
C ALA A 622 -26.62 32.18 20.48
N GLU A 623 -25.75 33.18 20.60
CA GLU A 623 -26.03 34.60 20.39
C GLU A 623 -26.04 35.02 18.92
N GLU A 624 -25.61 34.16 18.00
CA GLU A 624 -25.61 34.43 16.56
C GLU A 624 -27.01 34.19 15.99
N ARG A 625 -27.76 35.28 15.78
CA ARG A 625 -29.20 35.22 15.45
C ARG A 625 -29.57 35.76 14.07
N GLY A 626 -28.57 36.03 13.23
CA GLY A 626 -28.75 36.66 11.92
C GLY A 626 -28.32 38.11 11.92
N SER A 627 -28.61 38.82 10.83
CA SER A 627 -28.33 40.23 10.67
C SER A 627 -29.34 40.88 9.73
N ALA A 628 -29.45 42.20 9.74
CA ALA A 628 -30.36 42.94 8.85
C ALA A 628 -31.79 42.35 8.85
N ALA A 629 -32.32 41.95 7.69
CA ALA A 629 -33.65 41.33 7.60
C ALA A 629 -33.68 39.94 8.25
N GLY A 630 -32.58 39.20 8.19
CA GLY A 630 -32.42 37.86 8.78
C GLY A 630 -32.28 37.81 10.30
N GLU A 631 -32.35 38.93 11.03
CA GLU A 631 -32.36 38.90 12.50
C GLU A 631 -33.57 38.08 13.01
N GLY A 632 -33.28 37.03 13.76
CA GLY A 632 -34.26 36.06 14.26
C GLY A 632 -34.47 34.83 13.36
N PHE A 633 -33.85 34.76 12.17
CA PHE A 633 -33.94 33.66 11.22
C PHE A 633 -32.70 32.73 11.25
N ASN A 634 -31.84 32.90 12.24
CA ASN A 634 -30.77 31.95 12.59
C ASN A 634 -30.93 31.49 14.04
N LEU A 635 -30.94 30.17 14.27
CA LEU A 635 -31.03 29.59 15.61
C LEU A 635 -29.95 28.52 15.81
N ASN A 636 -28.94 28.87 16.59
CA ASN A 636 -27.89 27.95 17.03
C ASN A 636 -28.24 27.32 18.38
N LEU A 637 -28.19 25.99 18.44
CA LEU A 637 -28.48 25.19 19.63
C LEU A 637 -27.27 24.34 20.03
N PRO A 638 -26.15 24.96 20.46
CA PRO A 638 -24.95 24.21 20.84
C PRO A 638 -25.22 23.30 22.05
N MET A 639 -24.64 22.11 22.00
CA MET A 639 -24.70 21.09 23.03
C MET A 639 -23.34 20.94 23.72
N PRO A 640 -23.28 20.91 25.06
CA PRO A 640 -22.03 20.60 25.76
C PRO A 640 -21.44 19.26 25.28
N HIS A 641 -20.12 19.17 25.16
CA HIS A 641 -19.48 17.90 24.78
C HIS A 641 -19.72 16.82 25.84
N GLY A 642 -20.04 15.61 25.40
CA GLY A 642 -20.45 14.52 26.28
C GLY A 642 -21.93 14.57 26.68
N ALA A 643 -22.73 15.40 26.00
CA ALA A 643 -24.17 15.44 26.19
C ALA A 643 -24.81 14.06 25.95
N SER A 644 -25.86 13.77 26.73
CA SER A 644 -26.67 12.56 26.52
C SER A 644 -27.61 12.76 25.34
N GLU A 645 -28.13 11.65 24.81
CA GLU A 645 -29.19 11.68 23.80
C GLU A 645 -30.40 12.54 24.22
N ALA A 646 -30.74 12.56 25.50
CA ALA A 646 -31.87 13.35 26.00
C ALA A 646 -31.68 14.86 25.71
N VAL A 647 -30.46 15.37 25.86
CA VAL A 647 -30.13 16.78 25.55
C VAL A 647 -30.32 17.07 24.07
N PHE A 648 -29.91 16.15 23.18
CA PHE A 648 -30.15 16.29 21.74
C PHE A 648 -31.65 16.42 21.44
N PHE A 649 -32.49 15.59 22.05
CA PHE A 649 -33.94 15.66 21.84
C PHE A 649 -34.60 16.89 22.48
N GLU A 650 -34.07 17.40 23.60
CA GLU A 650 -34.50 18.70 24.14
C GLU A 650 -34.22 19.83 23.16
N LYS A 651 -33.03 19.86 22.54
CA LYS A 651 -32.70 20.83 21.48
C LYS A 651 -33.56 20.60 20.24
N LEU A 652 -33.82 19.35 19.86
CA LEU A 652 -34.69 19.03 18.72
C LEU A 652 -36.10 19.58 18.93
N GLN A 653 -36.67 19.49 20.12
CA GLN A 653 -37.98 20.09 20.40
C GLN A 653 -38.00 21.60 20.19
N LEU A 654 -36.95 22.31 20.62
CA LEU A 654 -36.79 23.75 20.38
C LEU A 654 -36.67 24.05 18.88
N ALA A 655 -35.90 23.24 18.15
CA ALA A 655 -35.72 23.40 16.72
C ALA A 655 -37.04 23.19 15.95
N LEU A 656 -37.77 22.13 16.27
CA LEU A 656 -39.08 21.85 15.65
C LEU A 656 -40.11 22.93 15.98
N ALA A 657 -40.07 23.52 17.18
CA ALA A 657 -40.91 24.66 17.53
C ALA A 657 -40.56 25.88 16.66
N ALA A 658 -39.28 26.20 16.47
CA ALA A 658 -38.85 27.30 15.62
C ALA A 658 -39.29 27.13 14.15
N VAL A 659 -39.18 25.91 13.60
CA VAL A 659 -39.66 25.61 12.24
C VAL A 659 -41.17 25.82 12.11
N LYS A 660 -41.95 25.44 13.13
CA LYS A 660 -43.41 25.66 13.18
C LYS A 660 -43.76 27.13 13.34
N ASP A 661 -43.07 27.86 14.20
CA ASP A 661 -43.31 29.29 14.46
C ASP A 661 -43.00 30.14 13.22
N PHE A 662 -41.96 29.77 12.46
CA PHE A 662 -41.67 30.34 11.15
C PHE A 662 -42.73 29.99 10.10
N SER A 663 -43.58 28.99 10.37
CA SER A 663 -44.60 28.48 9.46
C SER A 663 -43.98 28.07 8.13
N ALA A 664 -42.89 27.30 8.18
CA ALA A 664 -42.19 26.83 7.00
C ALA A 664 -43.13 26.11 6.03
N ASP A 665 -42.96 26.34 4.73
CA ASP A 665 -43.74 25.68 3.69
C ASP A 665 -43.06 24.37 3.22
N VAL A 666 -41.74 24.27 3.41
CA VAL A 666 -40.88 23.15 3.01
C VAL A 666 -39.66 23.05 3.93
N LEU A 667 -39.14 21.85 4.12
CA LEU A 667 -37.96 21.55 4.93
C LEU A 667 -36.79 21.05 4.07
N VAL A 668 -35.59 21.56 4.35
CA VAL A 668 -34.32 20.93 3.98
C VAL A 668 -33.68 20.40 5.26
N LEU A 669 -33.53 19.09 5.37
CA LEU A 669 -32.84 18.45 6.49
C LEU A 669 -31.38 18.18 6.08
N SER A 670 -30.44 18.87 6.72
CA SER A 670 -29.02 18.57 6.68
C SER A 670 -28.74 17.42 7.66
N LEU A 671 -28.66 16.19 7.14
CA LEU A 671 -28.61 14.96 7.92
C LEU A 671 -27.18 14.43 8.05
N GLY A 672 -26.56 14.71 9.18
CA GLY A 672 -25.35 14.02 9.65
C GLY A 672 -25.67 12.79 10.49
N PHE A 673 -25.04 11.66 10.20
CA PHE A 673 -25.03 10.47 11.07
C PHE A 673 -23.91 10.51 12.12
N ASP A 674 -23.10 11.58 12.15
CA ASP A 674 -21.96 11.73 13.05
C ASP A 674 -22.31 12.17 14.48
N ILE A 675 -23.60 12.29 14.78
CA ILE A 675 -24.14 12.34 16.16
C ILE A 675 -24.23 10.95 16.81
N TYR A 676 -23.98 9.87 16.06
CA TYR A 676 -24.04 8.50 16.57
C TYR A 676 -23.01 8.25 17.67
N GLU A 677 -23.38 7.50 18.71
CA GLU A 677 -22.53 7.27 19.89
C GLU A 677 -21.15 6.64 19.58
N LEU A 678 -21.02 5.86 18.50
CA LEU A 678 -19.75 5.26 18.07
C LEU A 678 -19.03 6.07 16.98
N ASP A 679 -19.61 7.18 16.52
CA ASP A 679 -18.95 7.98 15.50
C ASP A 679 -17.68 8.65 16.05
N PRO A 680 -16.54 8.54 15.34
CA PRO A 680 -15.28 9.13 15.81
C PRO A 680 -15.34 10.65 15.98
N GLN A 681 -16.27 11.33 15.31
CA GLN A 681 -16.42 12.78 15.42
C GLN A 681 -17.45 13.20 16.48
N SER A 682 -18.24 12.26 17.01
CA SER A 682 -19.33 12.59 17.88
C SER A 682 -18.90 13.25 19.21
N LYS A 683 -19.76 14.14 19.68
CA LYS A 683 -19.74 14.76 21.02
C LYS A 683 -21.04 14.51 21.79
N VAL A 684 -21.92 13.68 21.24
CA VAL A 684 -23.20 13.27 21.82
C VAL A 684 -23.38 11.76 21.65
N ALA A 685 -24.19 11.13 22.50
CA ALA A 685 -24.43 9.69 22.42
C ALA A 685 -25.82 9.38 21.86
N VAL A 686 -26.11 9.80 20.61
CA VAL A 686 -27.39 9.42 19.98
C VAL A 686 -27.33 7.95 19.54
N THR A 687 -28.32 7.18 19.96
CA THR A 687 -28.42 5.76 19.69
C THR A 687 -29.04 5.50 18.31
N ARG A 688 -29.01 4.24 17.87
CA ARG A 688 -29.72 3.84 16.65
C ARG A 688 -31.23 4.09 16.78
N GLU A 689 -31.81 3.75 17.92
CA GLU A 689 -33.20 4.04 18.27
C GLU A 689 -33.46 5.55 18.30
N GLY A 690 -32.46 6.34 18.69
CA GLY A 690 -32.42 7.79 18.55
C GLY A 690 -32.62 8.24 17.11
N PHE A 691 -31.92 7.66 16.14
CA PHE A 691 -32.15 7.99 14.73
C PHE A 691 -33.59 7.69 14.27
N ALA A 692 -34.20 6.60 14.72
CA ALA A 692 -35.60 6.31 14.43
C ALA A 692 -36.55 7.39 15.00
N ARG A 693 -36.32 7.82 16.25
CA ARG A 693 -37.07 8.91 16.90
C ARG A 693 -36.86 10.25 16.20
N LEU A 694 -35.64 10.52 15.73
CA LEU A 694 -35.33 11.72 14.95
C LEU A 694 -36.13 11.71 13.64
N GLY A 695 -36.06 10.62 12.88
CA GLY A 695 -36.83 10.47 11.64
C GLY A 695 -38.33 10.63 11.85
N GLU A 696 -38.90 10.04 12.91
CA GLU A 696 -40.32 10.22 13.27
C GLU A 696 -40.65 11.67 13.59
N SER A 697 -39.78 12.37 14.32
CA SER A 697 -39.98 13.78 14.68
C SER A 697 -39.96 14.70 13.47
N ILE A 698 -39.09 14.43 12.49
CA ILE A 698 -39.04 15.16 11.21
C ILE A 698 -40.32 14.92 10.41
N ARG A 699 -40.73 13.66 10.21
CA ARG A 699 -41.97 13.33 9.50
C ARG A 699 -43.21 13.94 10.17
N GLY A 700 -43.20 14.02 11.50
CA GLY A 700 -44.27 14.63 12.29
C GLY A 700 -44.49 16.13 12.05
N LEU A 701 -43.59 16.82 11.32
CA LEU A 701 -43.82 18.19 10.85
C LEU A 701 -44.86 18.25 9.71
N GLY A 702 -45.00 17.17 8.92
CA GLY A 702 -45.93 17.12 7.79
C GLY A 702 -45.57 18.06 6.64
N LEU A 703 -44.30 18.45 6.53
CA LEU A 703 -43.79 19.31 5.45
C LEU A 703 -43.15 18.46 4.34
N PRO A 704 -43.23 18.90 3.06
CA PRO A 704 -42.37 18.35 2.02
C PRO A 704 -40.90 18.50 2.43
N CYS A 705 -40.07 17.47 2.21
CA CYS A 705 -38.74 17.39 2.81
C CYS A 705 -37.65 16.92 1.84
N VAL A 706 -36.63 17.77 1.63
CA VAL A 706 -35.36 17.32 1.04
C VAL A 706 -34.44 16.90 2.18
N VAL A 707 -34.03 15.63 2.20
CA VAL A 707 -32.98 15.15 3.11
C VAL A 707 -31.65 15.20 2.35
N VAL A 708 -30.70 15.97 2.83
CA VAL A 708 -29.36 16.11 2.26
C VAL A 708 -28.38 15.36 3.16
N GLN A 709 -27.68 14.38 2.58
CA GLN A 709 -26.66 13.63 3.33
C GLN A 709 -25.44 14.51 3.65
N GLU A 710 -25.08 14.59 4.92
CA GLU A 710 -23.86 15.27 5.41
C GLU A 710 -22.93 14.26 6.13
N GLY A 711 -22.53 14.52 7.38
CA GLY A 711 -21.59 13.72 8.19
C GLY A 711 -22.03 12.28 8.47
N GLY A 712 -21.12 11.49 9.03
CA GLY A 712 -21.32 10.08 9.37
C GLY A 712 -20.15 9.22 8.92
N TYR A 713 -19.21 9.00 9.82
CA TYR A 713 -17.87 8.47 9.54
C TYR A 713 -17.63 7.08 10.14
N HIS A 714 -18.56 6.58 10.95
CA HIS A 714 -18.57 5.18 11.40
C HIS A 714 -19.21 4.24 10.36
N LEU A 715 -18.39 3.78 9.40
CA LEU A 715 -18.86 3.00 8.24
C LEU A 715 -19.61 1.71 8.61
N GLU A 716 -19.23 1.04 9.70
CA GLU A 716 -19.81 -0.26 10.10
C GLU A 716 -21.29 -0.15 10.49
N THR A 717 -21.71 0.99 11.02
CA THR A 717 -23.09 1.19 11.52
C THR A 717 -23.91 2.12 10.64
N LEU A 718 -23.30 2.77 9.65
CA LEU A 718 -23.92 3.76 8.79
C LEU A 718 -25.19 3.23 8.10
N ASP A 719 -25.14 2.00 7.55
CA ASP A 719 -26.32 1.34 6.97
C ASP A 719 -27.45 1.17 8.01
N SER A 720 -27.12 0.61 9.18
CA SER A 720 -28.12 0.35 10.22
C SER A 720 -28.74 1.62 10.79
N ASN A 721 -27.98 2.71 10.87
CA ASN A 721 -28.44 4.01 11.36
C ASN A 721 -29.32 4.70 10.31
N ALA A 722 -28.94 4.65 9.04
CA ALA A 722 -29.77 5.12 7.94
C ALA A 722 -31.11 4.37 7.89
N ARG A 723 -31.10 3.04 8.03
CA ARG A 723 -32.34 2.26 8.15
C ARG A 723 -33.20 2.69 9.31
N ALA A 724 -32.63 2.92 10.49
CA ALA A 724 -33.38 3.35 11.64
C ALA A 724 -34.07 4.70 11.38
N PHE A 725 -33.34 5.69 10.85
CA PHE A 725 -33.88 7.00 10.50
C PHE A 725 -35.03 6.93 9.48
N PHE A 726 -34.81 6.19 8.39
CA PHE A 726 -35.79 6.09 7.31
C PHE A 726 -36.92 5.08 7.58
N SER A 727 -36.83 4.26 8.62
CA SER A 727 -37.89 3.32 8.99
C SER A 727 -39.12 4.01 9.60
N GLY A 728 -40.31 3.46 9.33
CA GLY A 728 -41.57 3.88 9.97
C GLY A 728 -42.81 3.68 9.09
N PRO A 729 -44.01 3.63 9.68
CA PRO A 729 -45.28 3.45 8.95
C PRO A 729 -45.78 4.73 8.27
N GLN A 730 -45.22 5.89 8.60
CA GLN A 730 -45.49 7.17 7.93
C GLN A 730 -44.50 7.32 6.78
N ALA A 731 -45.01 7.50 5.57
CA ALA A 731 -44.21 7.38 4.37
C ALA A 731 -43.25 8.58 4.22
N TRP A 732 -41.96 8.27 4.06
CA TRP A 732 -41.02 9.11 3.29
C TRP A 732 -41.26 8.96 1.77
N VAL A 733 -42.38 8.33 1.38
CA VAL A 733 -42.71 7.88 0.02
C VAL A 733 -43.98 8.56 -0.44
#